data_AF-A0A3P8M2I3-F1
#
_entry.id   AF-A0A3P8M2I3-F1
#
_cell.length_a   1.000
_cell.length_b   1.000
_cell.length_c   1.000
_cell.angle_alpha   90.00
_cell.angle_beta   90.00
_cell.angle_gamma   90.00
#
_symmetry.space_group_name_H-M   'P 1'
#
loop_
_entity.id
_entity.type
_entity.pdbx_description
1 polymer ?
#
loop_
_entity_poly.entity_id
_entity_poly.type
_entity_poly.pdbx_seq_one_letter_code
_entity_poly.pdbx_strand_id
1 'polypeptide(L)'
;METTEELTAFLLDITQDGYRGRLQARGQARALIRHEGNLPPDAPAFSEGLDSDLADYGFSVLRVSLALRELGGDAVTWRKGFVQAGGAFEALVQNGSQADASRGFYRTMGAASYHLANYSALAFSLLSQLQADQNRSPAEDALALLIVRDLQGLVQRAREWLSSPANRDEGIARAAAEGALDPDDIVSRVATSTMFRALVFFEFALQTGQESLVVEARNLLKRAISLTGAASAVSLWWILRITVNLIDDLWASSLHKVLPSEGPPGSQDYTQLRKLFVSELYCRRSSEVELWPSQLLAAQRAVDVSDDLVVALPTSAGKTRIAEIAALMALACGKRVLIVTPLRALSAQTERSFRKTFTPLGFSVSSLYGSSGVAGNDEDALREQNIVIATPEKLDFALRNDPDIINDVGLIVLDEGHLIGPSEREIRYENLVQRLLRRTDHGDRRIVCLSAILPAGDQLNDLTAWIRSDAPGDPIQSSWRPTRQRFGTLSWLGNSARLSFDLEPDGPFIRHFVPEVPPIRPRRKAFPKDNKELTLAAAWKFSEQGKRALVFCTQRDHVEGFAETALDLQRRGFLPSLLANAQEVERAMAVGREWLGAEHPAVRCLAIGRCDSSWSSSRPLPAGSGDTTCRSVLRVTVASPTLAQGLNLNAAVLLIPNLYRAGTLITGEEFCQRCGAAPGAHSWISKDS
;
A
#
# COMPACT_ATOMS: atom_id res chain seq x y z
N MET A 1 32.68 -12.31 -12.70
CA MET A 1 31.83 -12.85 -11.63
C MET A 1 30.91 -13.85 -12.29
N GLU A 2 31.27 -15.11 -12.20
CA GLU A 2 30.61 -16.19 -12.95
C GLU A 2 29.89 -17.18 -12.02
N THR A 3 30.24 -17.21 -10.73
CA THR A 3 29.63 -18.11 -9.75
C THR A 3 28.67 -17.39 -8.81
N THR A 4 27.72 -18.13 -8.25
CA THR A 4 26.77 -17.62 -7.23
C THR A 4 27.49 -17.12 -5.98
N GLU A 5 28.58 -17.78 -5.58
CA GLU A 5 29.42 -17.41 -4.44
C GLU A 5 30.13 -16.07 -4.65
N GLU A 6 30.75 -15.85 -5.82
CA GLU A 6 31.40 -14.59 -6.18
C GLU A 6 30.40 -13.42 -6.20
N LEU A 7 29.24 -13.64 -6.83
CA LEU A 7 28.18 -12.62 -6.91
C LEU A 7 27.59 -12.30 -5.53
N THR A 8 27.44 -13.32 -4.67
CA THR A 8 26.97 -13.16 -3.29
C THR A 8 27.97 -12.36 -2.45
N ALA A 9 29.25 -12.74 -2.50
CA ALA A 9 30.31 -12.02 -1.78
C ALA A 9 30.41 -10.55 -2.24
N PHE A 10 30.35 -10.32 -3.55
CA PHE A 10 30.34 -8.96 -4.09
C PHE A 10 29.12 -8.15 -3.64
N LEU A 11 27.91 -8.74 -3.65
CA LEU A 11 26.71 -8.05 -3.16
C LEU A 11 26.81 -7.73 -1.67
N LEU A 12 27.34 -8.65 -0.86
CA LEU A 12 27.52 -8.40 0.56
C LEU A 12 28.49 -7.25 0.80
N ASP A 13 29.59 -7.15 0.05
CA ASP A 13 30.56 -6.05 0.14
C ASP A 13 29.96 -4.70 -0.30
N ILE A 14 29.40 -4.62 -1.52
CA ILE A 14 28.88 -3.37 -2.09
C ILE A 14 27.65 -2.82 -1.34
N THR A 15 26.96 -3.66 -0.56
CA THR A 15 25.79 -3.28 0.23
C THR A 15 26.07 -3.03 1.71
N GLN A 16 27.35 -3.05 2.13
CA GLN A 16 27.75 -2.68 3.49
C GLN A 16 27.57 -1.18 3.77
N ASP A 17 27.22 -0.88 5.02
CA ASP A 17 27.17 0.49 5.51
C ASP A 17 28.57 1.10 5.49
N GLY A 18 28.73 2.26 4.87
CA GLY A 18 30.02 2.91 4.71
C GLY A 18 30.68 2.72 3.34
N TYR A 19 30.17 1.83 2.48
CA TYR A 19 30.70 1.61 1.14
C TYR A 19 30.91 2.93 0.37
N ARG A 20 32.10 3.09 -0.23
CA ARG A 20 32.57 4.31 -0.92
C ARG A 20 32.27 5.60 -0.14
N GLY A 21 32.59 5.62 1.15
CA GLY A 21 32.38 6.79 2.00
C GLY A 21 30.91 7.14 2.18
N ARG A 22 30.07 6.12 2.46
CA ARG A 22 28.61 6.25 2.64
C ARG A 22 27.91 6.85 1.41
N LEU A 23 28.30 6.43 0.20
CA LEU A 23 27.81 6.98 -1.07
C LEU A 23 26.28 7.08 -1.14
N GLN A 24 25.58 5.98 -0.86
CA GLN A 24 24.13 5.92 -0.91
C GLN A 24 23.47 6.84 0.13
N ALA A 25 24.00 6.88 1.36
CA ALA A 25 23.48 7.76 2.41
C ALA A 25 23.69 9.25 2.05
N ARG A 26 24.83 9.61 1.44
CA ARG A 26 25.08 10.96 0.92
C ARG A 26 24.09 11.31 -0.20
N GLY A 27 23.83 10.37 -1.11
CA GLY A 27 22.82 10.53 -2.15
C GLY A 27 21.42 10.78 -1.59
N GLN A 28 20.98 9.95 -0.65
CA GLN A 28 19.68 10.09 0.01
C GLN A 28 19.58 11.41 0.80
N ALA A 29 20.62 11.79 1.52
CA ALA A 29 20.67 13.06 2.24
C ALA A 29 20.52 14.25 1.28
N ARG A 30 21.25 14.24 0.15
CA ARG A 30 21.14 15.26 -0.90
C ARG A 30 19.74 15.31 -1.49
N ALA A 31 19.14 14.16 -1.79
CA ALA A 31 17.79 14.04 -2.35
C ALA A 31 16.71 14.62 -1.42
N LEU A 32 16.91 14.52 -0.10
CA LEU A 32 15.99 15.05 0.91
C LEU A 32 16.02 16.57 1.03
N ILE A 33 17.17 17.21 0.77
CA ILE A 33 17.36 18.66 0.99
C ILE A 33 17.31 19.50 -0.29
N ARG A 34 17.55 18.90 -1.46
CA ARG A 34 17.45 19.63 -2.73
C ARG A 34 15.99 19.90 -3.10
N HIS A 35 15.75 20.98 -3.83
CA HIS A 35 14.46 21.36 -4.37
C HIS A 35 14.61 21.73 -5.84
N GLU A 36 13.91 21.00 -6.72
CA GLU A 36 14.01 21.13 -8.19
C GLU A 36 15.46 21.04 -8.70
N GLY A 37 16.26 20.18 -8.08
CA GLY A 37 17.68 20.00 -8.39
C GLY A 37 18.63 20.95 -7.65
N ASN A 38 18.13 22.04 -7.08
CA ASN A 38 18.97 23.03 -6.40
C ASN A 38 19.16 22.71 -4.92
N LEU A 39 20.40 22.85 -4.43
CA LEU A 39 20.71 22.71 -3.01
C LEU A 39 20.53 24.05 -2.27
N PRO A 40 20.10 24.01 -1.00
CA PRO A 40 20.03 25.22 -0.19
C PRO A 40 21.45 25.79 0.06
N PRO A 41 21.59 27.12 0.28
CA PRO A 41 22.90 27.76 0.41
C PRO A 41 23.77 27.23 1.56
N ASP A 42 23.16 26.67 2.59
CA ASP A 42 23.80 26.07 3.77
C ASP A 42 24.01 24.55 3.65
N ALA A 43 23.75 23.96 2.47
CA ALA A 43 23.96 22.54 2.24
C ALA A 43 25.44 22.15 2.41
N PRO A 44 25.72 20.93 2.91
CA PRO A 44 27.08 20.42 2.92
C PRO A 44 27.60 20.27 1.48
N ALA A 45 28.91 20.38 1.30
CA ALA A 45 29.53 20.17 0.00
C ALA A 45 29.38 18.70 -0.43
N PHE A 46 28.59 18.46 -1.48
CA PHE A 46 28.53 17.16 -2.16
C PHE A 46 29.54 17.14 -3.31
N SER A 47 30.05 15.96 -3.66
CA SER A 47 30.94 15.82 -4.81
C SER A 47 30.17 16.08 -6.11
N GLU A 48 30.79 16.76 -7.07
CA GLU A 48 30.19 17.02 -8.38
C GLU A 48 29.85 15.72 -9.13
N GLY A 49 30.66 14.67 -8.97
CA GLY A 49 30.41 13.33 -9.53
C GLY A 49 29.42 12.45 -8.77
N LEU A 50 28.69 12.97 -7.77
CA LEU A 50 27.80 12.14 -6.95
C LEU A 50 26.69 11.46 -7.76
N ASP A 51 26.15 12.11 -8.80
CA ASP A 51 25.12 11.52 -9.66
C ASP A 51 25.67 10.35 -10.49
N SER A 52 26.84 10.51 -11.13
CA SER A 52 27.48 9.43 -11.87
C SER A 52 27.85 8.27 -10.95
N ASP A 53 28.41 8.55 -9.77
CA ASP A 53 28.77 7.54 -8.79
C ASP A 53 27.54 6.73 -8.32
N LEU A 54 26.41 7.40 -8.09
CA LEU A 54 25.15 6.76 -7.69
C LEU A 54 24.54 5.93 -8.82
N ALA A 55 24.59 6.41 -10.06
CA ALA A 55 24.10 5.68 -11.22
C ALA A 55 24.92 4.41 -11.45
N ASP A 56 26.25 4.52 -11.45
CA ASP A 56 27.16 3.38 -11.60
C ASP A 56 27.00 2.37 -10.48
N TYR A 57 26.85 2.84 -9.24
CA TYR A 57 26.51 2.00 -8.09
C TYR A 57 25.19 1.27 -8.30
N GLY A 58 24.12 1.99 -8.67
CA GLY A 58 22.78 1.45 -8.90
C GLY A 58 22.77 0.34 -9.96
N PHE A 59 23.39 0.58 -11.12
CA PHE A 59 23.48 -0.43 -12.18
C PHE A 59 24.38 -1.60 -11.82
N SER A 60 25.48 -1.36 -11.10
CA SER A 60 26.38 -2.44 -10.66
C SER A 60 25.66 -3.39 -9.73
N VAL A 61 24.97 -2.87 -8.72
CA VAL A 61 24.18 -3.67 -7.78
C VAL A 61 23.05 -4.39 -8.51
N LEU A 62 22.28 -3.68 -9.35
CA LEU A 62 21.18 -4.27 -10.11
C LEU A 62 21.63 -5.41 -11.02
N ARG A 63 22.76 -5.23 -11.73
CA ARG A 63 23.33 -6.25 -12.62
C ARG A 63 23.67 -7.52 -11.87
N VAL A 64 24.33 -7.37 -10.72
CA VAL A 64 24.78 -8.51 -9.91
C VAL A 64 23.59 -9.20 -9.25
N SER A 65 22.59 -8.45 -8.78
CA SER A 65 21.35 -9.03 -8.26
C SER A 65 20.57 -9.81 -9.31
N LEU A 66 20.43 -9.30 -10.54
CA LEU A 66 19.81 -10.04 -11.64
C LEU A 66 20.60 -11.31 -11.99
N ALA A 67 21.93 -11.21 -12.13
CA ALA A 67 22.77 -12.37 -12.43
C ALA A 67 22.69 -13.45 -11.34
N LEU A 68 22.73 -13.05 -10.06
CA LEU A 68 22.61 -13.98 -8.94
C LEU A 68 21.24 -14.67 -8.95
N ARG A 69 20.16 -13.93 -9.24
CA ARG A 69 18.81 -14.48 -9.39
C ARG A 69 18.71 -15.47 -10.55
N GLU A 70 19.25 -15.11 -11.73
CA GLU A 70 19.22 -15.94 -12.94
C GLU A 70 19.99 -17.26 -12.76
N LEU A 71 21.04 -17.25 -11.93
CA LEU A 71 21.81 -18.45 -11.55
C LEU A 71 21.18 -19.23 -10.37
N GLY A 72 20.02 -18.83 -9.87
CA GLY A 72 19.33 -19.52 -8.77
C GLY A 72 19.98 -19.31 -7.38
N GLY A 73 20.69 -18.20 -7.19
CA GLY A 73 21.30 -17.85 -5.91
C GLY A 73 20.28 -17.41 -4.83
N ASP A 74 20.79 -17.15 -3.62
CA ASP A 74 19.98 -16.86 -2.44
C ASP A 74 19.04 -15.65 -2.62
N ALA A 75 17.74 -15.91 -2.41
CA ALA A 75 16.67 -14.93 -2.56
C ALA A 75 16.75 -13.75 -1.60
N VAL A 76 17.26 -13.95 -0.39
CA VAL A 76 17.40 -12.85 0.58
C VAL A 76 18.45 -11.86 0.09
N THR A 77 19.58 -12.37 -0.39
CA THR A 77 20.72 -11.57 -0.85
C THR A 77 20.40 -10.75 -2.10
N TRP A 78 19.90 -11.35 -3.18
CA TRP A 78 19.61 -10.57 -4.38
C TRP A 78 18.44 -9.60 -4.20
N ARG A 79 17.45 -9.91 -3.35
CA ARG A 79 16.38 -8.94 -3.00
C ARG A 79 16.95 -7.73 -2.28
N LYS A 80 17.86 -7.94 -1.32
CA LYS A 80 18.55 -6.83 -0.63
C LYS A 80 19.28 -5.95 -1.64
N GLY A 81 19.96 -6.55 -2.62
CA GLY A 81 20.60 -5.80 -3.71
C GLY A 81 19.61 -4.97 -4.53
N PHE A 82 18.46 -5.52 -4.93
CA PHE A 82 17.41 -4.75 -5.61
C PHE A 82 16.89 -3.56 -4.79
N VAL A 83 16.74 -3.69 -3.46
CA VAL A 83 16.40 -2.56 -2.58
C VAL A 83 17.46 -1.47 -2.65
N GLN A 84 18.74 -1.83 -2.62
CA GLN A 84 19.83 -0.84 -2.66
C GLN A 84 19.93 -0.15 -4.02
N ALA A 85 19.76 -0.89 -5.12
CA ALA A 85 19.66 -0.31 -6.46
C ALA A 85 18.47 0.65 -6.57
N GLY A 86 17.28 0.25 -6.08
CA GLY A 86 16.09 1.10 -6.02
C GLY A 86 16.34 2.40 -5.26
N GLY A 87 16.98 2.31 -4.08
CA GLY A 87 17.33 3.49 -3.27
C GLY A 87 18.37 4.41 -3.91
N ALA A 88 19.29 3.87 -4.70
CA ALA A 88 20.26 4.67 -5.44
C ALA A 88 19.56 5.47 -6.57
N PHE A 89 18.74 4.80 -7.38
CA PHE A 89 17.97 5.46 -8.45
C PHE A 89 16.93 6.45 -7.89
N GLU A 90 16.26 6.13 -6.79
CA GLU A 90 15.35 7.05 -6.12
C GLU A 90 16.09 8.32 -5.67
N ALA A 91 17.28 8.19 -5.09
CA ALA A 91 18.10 9.33 -4.69
C ALA A 91 18.54 10.20 -5.89
N LEU A 92 18.69 9.62 -7.09
CA LEU A 92 18.96 10.38 -8.32
C LEU A 92 17.78 11.23 -8.78
N VAL A 93 16.54 10.77 -8.60
CA VAL A 93 15.35 11.45 -9.15
C VAL A 93 14.54 12.24 -8.14
N GLN A 94 14.63 11.91 -6.84
CA GLN A 94 13.84 12.55 -5.80
C GLN A 94 14.25 14.02 -5.62
N ASN A 95 13.28 14.91 -5.75
CA ASN A 95 13.45 16.38 -5.75
C ASN A 95 14.51 16.91 -6.74
N GLY A 96 14.89 16.13 -7.75
CA GLY A 96 15.82 16.55 -8.81
C GLY A 96 15.18 17.52 -9.81
N SER A 97 15.98 18.00 -10.77
CA SER A 97 15.50 18.85 -11.86
C SER A 97 14.47 18.12 -12.71
N GLN A 98 13.38 18.81 -13.08
CA GLN A 98 12.38 18.25 -13.98
C GLN A 98 12.87 18.18 -15.44
N ALA A 99 13.83 19.03 -15.81
CA ALA A 99 14.37 19.13 -17.16
C ALA A 99 15.43 18.05 -17.49
N ASP A 100 15.85 17.25 -16.51
CA ASP A 100 16.81 16.16 -16.74
C ASP A 100 16.19 15.08 -17.63
N ALA A 101 16.80 14.85 -18.79
CA ALA A 101 16.37 13.84 -19.77
C ALA A 101 16.46 12.41 -19.23
N SER A 102 17.40 12.14 -18.32
CA SER A 102 17.62 10.81 -17.75
C SER A 102 16.67 10.47 -16.59
N ARG A 103 15.93 11.48 -16.09
CA ARG A 103 15.02 11.34 -14.95
C ARG A 103 13.95 10.28 -15.17
N GLY A 104 13.36 10.23 -16.37
CA GLY A 104 12.32 9.25 -16.73
C GLY A 104 12.85 7.82 -16.60
N PHE A 105 14.04 7.58 -17.17
CA PHE A 105 14.72 6.30 -17.13
C PHE A 105 15.10 5.89 -15.70
N TYR A 106 15.83 6.72 -14.95
CA TYR A 106 16.22 6.38 -13.57
C TYR A 106 15.03 6.15 -12.65
N ARG A 107 13.95 6.92 -12.80
CA ARG A 107 12.73 6.72 -12.03
C ARG A 107 12.11 5.35 -12.32
N THR A 108 12.07 4.97 -13.59
CA THR A 108 11.55 3.66 -14.02
C THR A 108 12.43 2.52 -13.52
N MET A 109 13.75 2.65 -13.60
CA MET A 109 14.71 1.68 -13.06
C MET A 109 14.59 1.52 -11.53
N GLY A 110 14.44 2.63 -10.80
CA GLY A 110 14.22 2.61 -9.36
C GLY A 110 12.92 1.90 -8.98
N ALA A 111 11.84 2.20 -9.69
CA ALA A 111 10.54 1.58 -9.43
C ALA A 111 10.56 0.08 -9.75
N ALA A 112 11.17 -0.31 -10.87
CA ALA A 112 11.35 -1.70 -11.24
C ALA A 112 12.20 -2.46 -10.21
N SER A 113 13.29 -1.86 -9.73
CA SER A 113 14.15 -2.46 -8.71
C SER A 113 13.37 -2.70 -7.40
N TYR A 114 12.59 -1.73 -6.95
CA TYR A 114 11.72 -1.92 -5.78
C TYR A 114 10.65 -2.99 -6.02
N HIS A 115 10.10 -3.07 -7.22
CA HIS A 115 9.13 -4.11 -7.55
C HIS A 115 9.75 -5.51 -7.47
N LEU A 116 10.89 -5.74 -8.12
CA LEU A 116 11.65 -7.00 -8.08
C LEU A 116 12.11 -7.37 -6.65
N ALA A 117 12.27 -6.37 -5.77
CA ALA A 117 12.55 -6.56 -4.35
C ALA A 117 11.31 -6.91 -3.52
N ASN A 118 10.11 -7.03 -4.12
CA ASN A 118 8.82 -7.13 -3.45
C ASN A 118 8.47 -5.90 -2.58
N TYR A 119 8.72 -4.69 -3.06
CA TYR A 119 8.24 -3.44 -2.44
C TYR A 119 7.32 -2.69 -3.41
N SER A 120 6.23 -3.35 -3.83
CA SER A 120 5.31 -2.84 -4.85
C SER A 120 4.74 -1.47 -4.52
N ALA A 121 4.48 -1.15 -3.24
CA ALA A 121 3.96 0.17 -2.90
C ALA A 121 5.03 1.28 -3.03
N LEU A 122 6.32 1.00 -2.80
CA LEU A 122 7.40 1.94 -3.11
C LEU A 122 7.53 2.15 -4.61
N ALA A 123 7.48 1.07 -5.38
CA ALA A 123 7.48 1.12 -6.84
C ALA A 123 6.32 1.99 -7.37
N PHE A 124 5.11 1.77 -6.84
CA PHE A 124 3.92 2.53 -7.25
C PHE A 124 4.05 3.99 -6.83
N SER A 125 4.50 4.26 -5.59
CA SER A 125 4.69 5.64 -5.11
C SER A 125 5.64 6.42 -6.02
N LEU A 126 6.77 5.81 -6.41
CA LEU A 126 7.78 6.43 -7.27
C LEU A 126 7.25 6.73 -8.69
N LEU A 127 6.26 5.98 -9.17
CA LEU A 127 5.62 6.18 -10.47
C LEU A 127 4.32 7.00 -10.41
N SER A 128 3.61 6.98 -9.27
CA SER A 128 2.25 7.52 -9.07
C SER A 128 2.10 9.02 -9.31
N GLN A 129 3.22 9.73 -9.39
CA GLN A 129 3.30 11.10 -9.90
C GLN A 129 3.16 11.15 -11.43
N LEU A 130 2.20 10.43 -12.03
CA LEU A 130 1.86 10.47 -13.46
C LEU A 130 1.28 11.85 -13.82
N GLN A 131 2.11 12.89 -13.70
CA GLN A 131 1.91 14.21 -14.28
C GLN A 131 2.49 14.19 -15.70
N ALA A 132 1.96 15.06 -16.56
CA ALA A 132 2.15 15.06 -18.01
C ALA A 132 3.59 15.27 -18.54
N ASP A 133 4.59 15.52 -17.68
CA ASP A 133 5.98 15.81 -18.06
C ASP A 133 6.98 14.84 -17.41
N GLN A 134 7.02 13.59 -17.88
CA GLN A 134 7.96 12.59 -17.33
C GLN A 134 9.16 12.23 -18.20
N ASN A 135 9.39 12.89 -19.36
CA ASN A 135 10.54 12.59 -20.25
C ASN A 135 10.75 11.07 -20.42
N ARG A 136 9.67 10.31 -20.62
CA ARG A 136 9.73 8.85 -20.75
C ARG A 136 9.71 8.42 -22.19
N SER A 137 10.54 7.43 -22.52
CA SER A 137 10.42 6.71 -23.78
C SER A 137 9.18 5.80 -23.78
N PRO A 138 8.65 5.40 -24.96
CA PRO A 138 7.49 4.49 -25.02
C PRO A 138 7.72 3.15 -24.32
N ALA A 139 8.97 2.65 -24.28
CA ALA A 139 9.33 1.44 -23.56
C ALA A 139 9.30 1.63 -22.03
N GLU A 140 9.75 2.79 -21.55
CA GLU A 140 9.63 3.17 -20.13
C GLU A 140 8.17 3.32 -19.71
N ASP A 141 7.34 3.95 -20.54
CA ASP A 141 5.90 4.07 -20.29
C ASP A 141 5.23 2.70 -20.17
N ALA A 142 5.53 1.78 -21.09
CA ALA A 142 4.99 0.42 -21.06
C ALA A 142 5.37 -0.31 -19.77
N LEU A 143 6.65 -0.22 -19.38
CA LEU A 143 7.14 -0.81 -18.13
C LEU A 143 6.49 -0.16 -16.90
N ALA A 144 6.33 1.17 -16.89
CA ALA A 144 5.70 1.88 -15.78
C ALA A 144 4.23 1.49 -15.62
N LEU A 145 3.47 1.41 -16.72
CA LEU A 145 2.07 0.97 -16.75
C LEU A 145 1.92 -0.47 -16.24
N LEU A 146 2.84 -1.36 -16.65
CA LEU A 146 2.90 -2.71 -16.12
C LEU A 146 3.12 -2.68 -14.60
N ILE A 147 4.15 -1.97 -14.12
CA ILE A 147 4.48 -1.89 -12.68
C ILE A 147 3.26 -1.43 -11.88
N VAL A 148 2.61 -0.32 -12.24
CA VAL A 148 1.46 0.22 -11.49
C VAL A 148 0.14 -0.53 -11.69
N ARG A 149 0.15 -1.62 -12.46
CA ARG A 149 -1.02 -2.44 -12.81
C ARG A 149 -2.14 -1.66 -13.50
N ASP A 150 -1.76 -0.68 -14.32
CA ASP A 150 -2.67 -0.05 -15.27
C ASP A 150 -2.65 -0.83 -16.58
N LEU A 151 -3.25 -2.02 -16.56
CA LEU A 151 -3.26 -2.93 -17.72
C LEU A 151 -4.12 -2.39 -18.86
N GLN A 152 -5.18 -1.66 -18.54
CA GLN A 152 -6.01 -0.98 -19.55
C GLN A 152 -5.23 0.11 -20.27
N GLY A 153 -4.51 0.96 -19.52
CA GLY A 153 -3.61 1.97 -20.08
C GLY A 153 -2.49 1.33 -20.92
N LEU A 154 -1.93 0.22 -20.45
CA LEU A 154 -0.90 -0.53 -21.18
C LEU A 154 -1.40 -1.04 -22.53
N VAL A 155 -2.57 -1.67 -22.57
CA VAL A 155 -3.18 -2.18 -23.82
C VAL A 155 -3.53 -1.03 -24.76
N GLN A 156 -4.07 0.07 -24.24
CA GLN A 156 -4.38 1.25 -25.03
C GLN A 156 -3.11 1.83 -25.67
N ARG A 157 -2.03 1.99 -24.89
CA ARG A 157 -0.74 2.49 -25.37
C ARG A 157 -0.12 1.55 -26.40
N ALA A 158 -0.18 0.24 -26.16
CA ALA A 158 0.30 -0.77 -27.11
C ALA A 158 -0.48 -0.71 -28.43
N ARG A 159 -1.81 -0.56 -28.38
CA ARG A 159 -2.66 -0.43 -29.56
C ARG A 159 -2.31 0.81 -30.36
N GLU A 160 -2.18 1.97 -29.72
CA GLU A 160 -1.77 3.22 -30.38
C GLU A 160 -0.41 3.07 -31.07
N TRP A 161 0.56 2.49 -30.36
CA TRP A 161 1.90 2.29 -30.91
C TRP A 161 1.92 1.33 -32.09
N LEU A 162 1.33 0.13 -31.94
CA LEU A 162 1.39 -0.95 -32.93
C LEU A 162 0.48 -0.71 -34.13
N SER A 163 -0.57 0.08 -33.99
CA SER A 163 -1.46 0.43 -35.11
C SER A 163 -0.89 1.54 -36.00
N SER A 164 0.03 2.36 -35.48
CA SER A 164 0.71 3.42 -36.23
C SER A 164 1.48 2.85 -37.43
N PRO A 165 1.22 3.32 -38.67
CA PRO A 165 1.91 2.83 -39.87
C PRO A 165 3.45 2.90 -39.76
N ALA A 166 3.97 3.93 -39.09
CA ALA A 166 5.42 4.15 -38.93
C ALA A 166 6.11 3.15 -37.98
N ASN A 167 5.34 2.39 -37.21
CA ASN A 167 5.84 1.42 -36.22
C ASN A 167 5.49 -0.03 -36.61
N ARG A 168 4.80 -0.24 -37.73
CA ARG A 168 4.59 -1.58 -38.29
C ARG A 168 5.85 -2.08 -38.98
N ASP A 169 5.98 -3.40 -39.09
CA ASP A 169 7.15 -4.04 -39.69
C ASP A 169 7.39 -3.52 -41.12
N GLU A 170 6.33 -3.35 -41.92
CA GLU A 170 6.39 -2.76 -43.27
C GLU A 170 6.86 -1.30 -43.26
N GLY A 171 6.37 -0.50 -42.30
CA GLY A 171 6.72 0.92 -42.21
C GLY A 171 8.17 1.13 -41.76
N ILE A 172 8.63 0.34 -40.79
CA ILE A 172 10.03 0.35 -40.34
C ILE A 172 10.95 -0.11 -41.48
N ALA A 173 10.60 -1.21 -42.15
CA ALA A 173 11.40 -1.73 -43.27
C ALA A 173 11.49 -0.73 -44.43
N ARG A 174 10.37 -0.07 -44.76
CA ARG A 174 10.32 0.98 -45.77
C ARG A 174 11.19 2.18 -45.39
N ALA A 175 11.04 2.70 -44.18
CA ALA A 175 11.84 3.84 -43.71
C ALA A 175 13.33 3.51 -43.64
N ALA A 176 13.70 2.28 -43.27
CA ALA A 176 15.07 1.79 -43.32
C ALA A 176 15.62 1.73 -44.76
N ALA A 177 14.83 1.20 -45.70
CA ALA A 177 15.22 1.11 -47.11
C ALA A 177 15.35 2.49 -47.79
N GLU A 178 14.53 3.45 -47.38
CA GLU A 178 14.57 4.85 -47.84
C GLU A 178 15.65 5.68 -47.12
N GLY A 179 16.37 5.11 -46.14
CA GLY A 179 17.37 5.83 -45.34
C GLY A 179 16.78 6.93 -44.45
N ALA A 180 15.47 6.87 -44.18
CA ALA A 180 14.73 7.86 -43.39
C ALA A 180 14.88 7.66 -41.87
N LEU A 181 15.43 6.53 -41.43
CA LEU A 181 15.78 6.24 -40.05
C LEU A 181 17.22 5.75 -39.99
N ASP A 182 17.96 6.18 -38.97
CA ASP A 182 19.28 5.61 -38.70
C ASP A 182 19.16 4.22 -38.04
N PRO A 183 20.25 3.44 -37.99
CA PRO A 183 20.24 2.10 -37.40
C PRO A 183 19.77 2.07 -35.93
N ASP A 184 20.07 3.09 -35.13
CA ASP A 184 19.73 3.15 -33.71
C ASP A 184 18.23 3.35 -33.51
N ASP A 185 17.61 4.22 -34.33
CA ASP A 185 16.18 4.44 -34.39
C ASP A 185 15.42 3.19 -34.84
N ILE A 186 15.97 2.46 -35.83
CA ILE A 186 15.39 1.19 -36.29
C ILE A 186 15.40 0.18 -35.15
N VAL A 187 16.54 -0.02 -34.49
CA VAL A 187 16.67 -0.94 -33.35
C VAL A 187 15.69 -0.55 -32.23
N SER A 188 15.63 0.74 -31.91
CA SER A 188 14.73 1.28 -30.87
C SER A 188 13.26 0.99 -31.17
N ARG A 189 12.81 1.26 -32.40
CA ARG A 189 11.43 1.00 -32.83
C ARG A 189 11.09 -0.48 -32.88
N VAL A 190 11.99 -1.33 -33.39
CA VAL A 190 11.78 -2.79 -33.46
C VAL A 190 11.71 -3.38 -32.06
N ALA A 191 12.65 -3.03 -31.18
CA ALA A 191 12.69 -3.52 -29.80
C ALA A 191 11.44 -3.08 -29.01
N THR A 192 11.07 -1.80 -29.12
CA THR A 192 9.88 -1.24 -28.47
C THR A 192 8.59 -1.91 -28.96
N SER A 193 8.44 -2.10 -30.28
CA SER A 193 7.28 -2.79 -30.86
C SER A 193 7.21 -4.25 -30.41
N THR A 194 8.36 -4.92 -30.32
CA THR A 194 8.45 -6.30 -29.81
C THR A 194 8.05 -6.38 -28.34
N MET A 195 8.48 -5.42 -27.52
CA MET A 195 8.08 -5.31 -26.12
C MET A 195 6.57 -5.12 -25.97
N PHE A 196 5.95 -4.22 -26.74
CA PHE A 196 4.50 -4.04 -26.70
C PHE A 196 3.75 -5.31 -27.09
N ARG A 197 4.19 -6.02 -28.14
CA ARG A 197 3.60 -7.33 -28.53
C ARG A 197 3.69 -8.33 -27.37
N ALA A 198 4.87 -8.45 -26.76
CA ALA A 198 5.08 -9.35 -25.62
C ALA A 198 4.18 -9.01 -24.44
N LEU A 199 4.05 -7.72 -24.10
CA LEU A 199 3.21 -7.28 -22.99
C LEU A 199 1.72 -7.50 -23.26
N VAL A 200 1.26 -7.37 -24.51
CA VAL A 200 -0.12 -7.73 -24.90
C VAL A 200 -0.36 -9.23 -24.76
N PHE A 201 0.59 -10.08 -25.15
CA PHE A 201 0.48 -11.53 -24.91
C PHE A 201 0.41 -11.85 -23.41
N PHE A 202 1.28 -11.23 -22.62
CA PHE A 202 1.30 -11.42 -21.18
C PHE A 202 0.02 -10.95 -20.50
N GLU A 203 -0.48 -9.78 -20.90
CA GLU A 203 -1.74 -9.23 -20.42
C GLU A 203 -2.92 -10.15 -20.77
N PHE A 204 -2.98 -10.65 -22.00
CA PHE A 204 -4.01 -11.63 -22.39
C PHE A 204 -3.88 -12.96 -21.62
N ALA A 205 -2.67 -13.34 -21.21
CA ALA A 205 -2.44 -14.47 -20.32
C ALA A 205 -3.05 -14.23 -18.92
N LEU A 206 -2.96 -13.01 -18.39
CA LEU A 206 -3.57 -12.63 -17.11
C LEU A 206 -5.10 -12.58 -17.17
N GLN A 207 -5.69 -12.36 -18.34
CA GLN A 207 -7.15 -12.45 -18.52
C GLN A 207 -7.63 -13.90 -18.64
N THR A 208 -6.89 -14.73 -19.37
CA THR A 208 -7.35 -16.07 -19.79
C THR A 208 -6.81 -17.21 -18.93
N GLY A 209 -5.73 -16.98 -18.19
CA GLY A 209 -5.00 -18.01 -17.47
C GLY A 209 -4.15 -18.94 -18.36
N GLN A 210 -3.94 -18.60 -19.64
CA GLN A 210 -3.18 -19.44 -20.57
C GLN A 210 -1.66 -19.23 -20.43
N GLU A 211 -0.96 -20.24 -19.90
CA GLU A 211 0.49 -20.21 -19.68
C GLU A 211 1.32 -20.13 -20.98
N SER A 212 0.81 -20.67 -22.09
CA SER A 212 1.48 -20.62 -23.40
C SER A 212 1.73 -19.18 -23.86
N LEU A 213 0.83 -18.25 -23.53
CA LEU A 213 0.95 -16.83 -23.87
C LEU A 213 2.07 -16.15 -23.08
N VAL A 214 2.30 -16.57 -21.83
CA VAL A 214 3.44 -16.09 -21.01
C VAL A 214 4.76 -16.56 -21.61
N VAL A 215 4.81 -17.81 -22.07
CA VAL A 215 5.98 -18.36 -22.77
C VAL A 215 6.26 -17.56 -24.05
N GLU A 216 5.22 -17.22 -24.83
CA GLU A 216 5.38 -16.40 -26.03
C GLU A 216 5.89 -14.99 -25.71
N ALA A 217 5.31 -14.32 -24.70
CA ALA A 217 5.78 -13.03 -24.23
C ALA A 217 7.26 -13.07 -23.82
N ARG A 218 7.67 -14.11 -23.07
CA ARG A 218 9.06 -14.31 -22.67
C ARG A 218 9.99 -14.49 -23.87
N ASN A 219 9.58 -15.26 -24.88
CA ASN A 219 10.37 -15.50 -26.08
C ASN A 219 10.58 -14.21 -26.88
N LEU A 220 9.54 -13.40 -27.06
CA LEU A 220 9.63 -12.11 -27.72
C LEU A 220 10.57 -11.15 -27.00
N LEU A 221 10.47 -11.04 -25.68
CA LEU A 221 11.37 -10.20 -24.89
C LEU A 221 12.83 -10.68 -24.97
N LYS A 222 13.08 -12.00 -24.90
CA LYS A 222 14.44 -12.55 -25.04
C LYS A 222 15.06 -12.22 -26.41
N ARG A 223 14.28 -12.27 -27.49
CA ARG A 223 14.74 -11.84 -28.82
C ARG A 223 15.07 -10.35 -28.84
N ALA A 224 14.24 -9.51 -28.24
CA ALA A 224 14.49 -8.09 -28.13
C ALA A 224 15.76 -7.78 -27.30
N ILE A 225 15.99 -8.49 -26.18
CA ILE A 225 17.21 -8.37 -25.37
C ILE A 225 18.45 -8.70 -26.20
N SER A 226 18.39 -9.78 -26.98
CA SER A 226 19.50 -10.18 -27.86
C SER A 226 19.79 -9.09 -28.91
N LEU A 227 18.75 -8.53 -29.53
CA LEU A 227 18.87 -7.45 -30.51
C LEU A 227 19.51 -6.20 -29.88
N THR A 228 18.97 -5.71 -28.77
CA THR A 228 19.47 -4.50 -28.11
C THR A 228 20.85 -4.68 -27.53
N GLY A 229 21.20 -5.90 -27.10
CA GLY A 229 22.55 -6.24 -26.65
C GLY A 229 23.56 -6.18 -27.80
N ALA A 230 23.24 -6.78 -28.95
CA ALA A 230 24.10 -6.75 -30.13
C ALA A 230 24.27 -5.31 -30.68
N ALA A 231 23.23 -4.50 -30.61
CA ALA A 231 23.24 -3.10 -31.04
C ALA A 231 23.81 -2.13 -29.99
N SER A 232 24.23 -2.61 -28.81
CA SER A 232 24.67 -1.75 -27.69
C SER A 232 23.65 -0.69 -27.26
N ALA A 233 22.35 -0.95 -27.45
CA ALA A 233 21.25 -0.10 -26.99
C ALA A 233 20.99 -0.31 -25.48
N VAL A 234 21.91 0.20 -24.64
CA VAL A 234 22.01 -0.10 -23.20
C VAL A 234 20.71 0.16 -22.43
N SER A 235 20.05 1.30 -22.63
CA SER A 235 18.83 1.65 -21.89
C SER A 235 17.67 0.70 -22.19
N LEU A 236 17.44 0.39 -23.46
CA LEU A 236 16.41 -0.56 -23.88
C LEU A 236 16.74 -1.99 -23.42
N TRP A 237 18.01 -2.38 -23.46
CA TRP A 237 18.46 -3.67 -22.96
C TRP A 237 18.10 -3.84 -21.47
N TRP A 238 18.30 -2.81 -20.64
CA TRP A 238 17.91 -2.82 -19.23
C TRP A 238 16.39 -2.95 -19.06
N ILE A 239 15.61 -2.13 -19.77
CA ILE A 239 14.14 -2.15 -19.70
C ILE A 239 13.61 -3.54 -20.06
N LEU A 240 14.09 -4.14 -21.15
CA LEU A 240 13.64 -5.45 -21.61
C LEU A 240 14.02 -6.56 -20.63
N ARG A 241 15.26 -6.57 -20.11
CA ARG A 241 15.72 -7.57 -19.14
C ARG A 241 14.94 -7.51 -17.84
N ILE A 242 14.63 -6.32 -17.36
CA ILE A 242 13.75 -6.11 -16.21
C ILE A 242 12.34 -6.61 -16.52
N THR A 243 11.80 -6.28 -17.69
CA THR A 243 10.45 -6.66 -18.08
C THR A 243 10.26 -8.18 -18.05
N VAL A 244 11.24 -8.96 -18.52
CA VAL A 244 11.20 -10.43 -18.43
C VAL A 244 11.07 -10.90 -16.98
N ASN A 245 11.91 -10.38 -16.08
CA ASN A 245 11.88 -10.78 -14.67
C ASN A 245 10.57 -10.37 -13.98
N LEU A 246 10.01 -9.21 -14.34
CA LEU A 246 8.74 -8.73 -13.81
C LEU A 246 7.55 -9.57 -14.24
N ILE A 247 7.46 -9.95 -15.54
CA ILE A 247 6.36 -10.80 -15.99
C ILE A 247 6.45 -12.21 -15.39
N ASP A 248 7.67 -12.70 -15.14
CA ASP A 248 7.89 -13.98 -14.47
C ASP A 248 7.43 -13.94 -13.00
N ASP A 249 7.79 -12.90 -12.25
CA ASP A 249 7.34 -12.71 -10.85
C ASP A 249 5.83 -12.57 -10.77
N LEU A 250 5.26 -11.78 -11.68
CA LEU A 250 3.83 -11.55 -11.78
C LEU A 250 3.04 -12.82 -12.05
N TRP A 251 3.49 -13.62 -13.00
CA TRP A 251 2.82 -14.85 -13.34
C TRP A 251 2.89 -15.86 -12.19
N ALA A 252 4.07 -15.98 -11.57
CA ALA A 252 4.30 -16.92 -10.48
C ALA A 252 3.41 -16.67 -9.26
N SER A 253 3.09 -15.41 -8.97
CA SER A 253 2.19 -15.01 -7.88
C SER A 253 0.76 -14.71 -8.33
N SER A 254 0.42 -14.96 -9.60
CA SER A 254 -0.90 -14.66 -10.15
C SER A 254 -2.01 -15.50 -9.51
N LEU A 255 -3.22 -14.97 -9.50
CA LEU A 255 -4.41 -15.71 -9.06
C LEU A 255 -4.63 -17.01 -9.87
N HIS A 256 -4.14 -17.06 -11.11
CA HIS A 256 -4.22 -18.26 -11.93
C HIS A 256 -3.31 -19.40 -11.42
N LYS A 257 -2.18 -19.07 -10.79
CA LYS A 257 -1.27 -20.04 -10.18
C LYS A 257 -1.68 -20.42 -8.76
N VAL A 258 -2.30 -19.51 -8.03
CA VAL A 258 -2.68 -19.73 -6.62
C VAL A 258 -4.04 -20.41 -6.48
N LEU A 259 -5.05 -20.02 -7.27
CA LEU A 259 -6.37 -20.63 -7.22
C LEU A 259 -6.39 -21.93 -8.04
N PRO A 260 -6.87 -23.05 -7.46
CA PRO A 260 -6.93 -24.32 -8.17
C PRO A 260 -7.81 -24.22 -9.41
N SER A 261 -7.56 -25.05 -10.42
CA SER A 261 -8.39 -25.13 -11.63
C SER A 261 -9.71 -25.86 -11.38
N GLU A 262 -9.70 -26.79 -10.43
CA GLU A 262 -10.87 -27.55 -9.97
C GLU A 262 -11.28 -27.08 -8.58
N GLY A 263 -12.59 -27.09 -8.32
CA GLY A 263 -13.13 -26.63 -7.06
C GLY A 263 -12.97 -27.64 -5.93
N PRO A 264 -13.28 -27.24 -4.69
CA PRO A 264 -13.30 -28.15 -3.57
C PRO A 264 -14.38 -29.24 -3.79
N PRO A 265 -14.25 -30.42 -3.14
CA PRO A 265 -15.25 -31.48 -3.26
C PRO A 265 -16.66 -30.98 -2.93
N GLY A 266 -17.63 -31.31 -3.77
CA GLY A 266 -19.02 -30.88 -3.61
C GLY A 266 -19.33 -29.47 -4.15
N SER A 267 -18.33 -28.75 -4.70
CA SER A 267 -18.59 -27.47 -5.34
C SER A 267 -19.37 -27.61 -6.65
N GLN A 268 -20.22 -26.61 -6.91
CA GLN A 268 -20.95 -26.44 -8.17
C GLN A 268 -20.45 -25.16 -8.84
N ASP A 269 -20.28 -25.20 -10.16
CA ASP A 269 -19.90 -24.04 -10.98
C ASP A 269 -18.62 -23.29 -10.55
N TYR A 270 -17.74 -23.92 -9.76
CA TYR A 270 -16.51 -23.29 -9.27
C TYR A 270 -15.66 -22.70 -10.41
N THR A 271 -15.51 -23.42 -11.53
CA THR A 271 -14.73 -22.93 -12.67
C THR A 271 -15.28 -21.61 -13.22
N GLN A 272 -16.61 -21.45 -13.26
CA GLN A 272 -17.26 -20.20 -13.67
C GLN A 272 -17.07 -19.10 -12.62
N LEU A 273 -17.30 -19.42 -11.34
CA LEU A 273 -17.11 -18.46 -10.24
C LEU A 273 -15.65 -17.98 -10.17
N ARG A 274 -14.68 -18.86 -10.31
CA ARG A 274 -13.25 -18.55 -10.39
C ARG A 274 -12.96 -17.60 -11.55
N LYS A 275 -13.51 -17.87 -12.74
CA LYS A 275 -13.33 -17.00 -13.90
C LYS A 275 -13.89 -15.60 -13.66
N LEU A 276 -15.11 -15.50 -13.12
CA LEU A 276 -15.75 -14.23 -12.79
C LEU A 276 -14.97 -13.47 -11.69
N PHE A 277 -14.52 -14.19 -10.66
CA PHE A 277 -13.68 -13.63 -9.59
C PHE A 277 -12.41 -13.00 -10.15
N VAL A 278 -11.62 -13.74 -10.94
CA VAL A 278 -10.38 -13.21 -11.53
C VAL A 278 -10.68 -12.04 -12.48
N SER A 279 -11.74 -12.14 -13.28
CA SER A 279 -12.14 -11.07 -14.21
C SER A 279 -12.53 -9.77 -13.50
N GLU A 280 -13.29 -9.86 -12.41
CA GLU A 280 -13.67 -8.69 -11.59
C GLU A 280 -12.44 -7.99 -11.02
N LEU A 281 -11.44 -8.76 -10.58
CA LEU A 281 -10.20 -8.21 -10.02
C LEU A 281 -9.27 -7.62 -11.09
N TYR A 282 -9.25 -8.24 -12.25
CA TYR A 282 -8.54 -7.74 -13.43
C TYR A 282 -9.11 -6.37 -13.88
N CYS A 283 -10.45 -6.23 -13.92
CA CYS A 283 -11.14 -5.03 -14.41
C CYS A 283 -11.06 -3.81 -13.46
N ARG A 284 -10.46 -3.95 -12.28
CA ARG A 284 -10.26 -2.81 -11.37
C ARG A 284 -9.30 -1.79 -11.98
N ARG A 285 -9.47 -0.51 -11.60
CA ARG A 285 -8.62 0.60 -12.06
C ARG A 285 -7.12 0.31 -11.89
N SER A 286 -6.76 -0.30 -10.76
CA SER A 286 -5.45 -0.95 -10.58
C SER A 286 -5.76 -2.43 -10.50
N SER A 287 -5.35 -3.18 -11.52
CA SER A 287 -5.68 -4.60 -11.62
C SER A 287 -5.06 -5.38 -10.45
N GLU A 288 -5.87 -6.19 -9.77
CA GLU A 288 -5.45 -6.98 -8.60
C GLU A 288 -5.24 -8.45 -9.00
N VAL A 289 -4.28 -8.67 -9.91
CA VAL A 289 -4.09 -9.95 -10.62
C VAL A 289 -3.07 -10.89 -9.98
N GLU A 290 -2.27 -10.37 -9.04
CA GLU A 290 -1.30 -11.14 -8.27
C GLU A 290 -1.45 -10.97 -6.75
N LEU A 291 -0.88 -11.93 -6.02
CA LEU A 291 -0.78 -11.88 -4.58
C LEU A 291 0.60 -11.41 -4.13
N TRP A 292 0.64 -10.66 -3.04
CA TRP A 292 1.88 -10.29 -2.38
C TRP A 292 2.53 -11.49 -1.70
N PRO A 293 3.87 -11.47 -1.49
CA PRO A 293 4.58 -12.55 -0.82
C PRO A 293 3.98 -12.94 0.54
N SER A 294 3.52 -11.97 1.32
CA SER A 294 2.86 -12.20 2.61
C SER A 294 1.54 -12.97 2.51
N GLN A 295 0.88 -12.93 1.35
CA GLN A 295 -0.41 -13.54 1.11
C GLN A 295 -0.29 -14.97 0.56
N LEU A 296 0.83 -15.33 -0.08
CA LEU A 296 0.93 -16.58 -0.85
C LEU A 296 0.64 -17.83 0.00
N LEU A 297 1.31 -17.97 1.15
CA LEU A 297 1.11 -19.13 2.03
C LEU A 297 -0.33 -19.16 2.58
N ALA A 298 -0.86 -18.01 3.00
CA ALA A 298 -2.23 -17.89 3.48
C ALA A 298 -3.26 -18.23 2.40
N ALA A 299 -3.02 -17.82 1.15
CA ALA A 299 -3.92 -18.09 0.04
C ALA A 299 -3.88 -19.56 -0.40
N GLN A 300 -2.70 -20.19 -0.40
CA GLN A 300 -2.54 -21.62 -0.68
C GLN A 300 -3.25 -22.50 0.35
N ARG A 301 -3.34 -22.05 1.60
CA ARG A 301 -4.13 -22.74 2.64
C ARG A 301 -5.60 -22.31 2.63
N ALA A 302 -5.89 -21.09 2.21
CA ALA A 302 -7.26 -20.57 2.07
C ALA A 302 -8.10 -21.32 1.03
N VAL A 303 -7.49 -22.03 0.09
CA VAL A 303 -8.22 -22.84 -0.89
C VAL A 303 -8.75 -24.16 -0.32
N ASP A 304 -8.18 -24.65 0.78
CA ASP A 304 -8.70 -25.82 1.48
C ASP A 304 -9.85 -25.43 2.42
N VAL A 305 -11.05 -25.93 2.16
CA VAL A 305 -12.24 -25.64 2.96
C VAL A 305 -12.26 -26.32 4.33
N SER A 306 -11.35 -27.28 4.56
CA SER A 306 -11.22 -28.02 5.83
C SER A 306 -10.14 -27.47 6.77
N ASP A 307 -9.31 -26.53 6.32
CA ASP A 307 -8.19 -25.97 7.10
C ASP A 307 -8.59 -24.66 7.79
N ASP A 308 -8.81 -24.69 9.10
CA ASP A 308 -8.99 -23.49 9.93
C ASP A 308 -7.70 -22.67 10.00
N LEU A 309 -7.78 -21.36 9.82
CA LEU A 309 -6.58 -20.52 9.68
C LEU A 309 -6.43 -19.52 10.82
N VAL A 310 -5.20 -19.36 11.32
CA VAL A 310 -4.80 -18.20 12.11
C VAL A 310 -3.71 -17.46 11.34
N VAL A 311 -3.99 -16.22 10.94
CA VAL A 311 -3.16 -15.45 10.02
C VAL A 311 -2.76 -14.12 10.65
N ALA A 312 -1.47 -13.97 10.94
CA ALA A 312 -0.85 -12.76 11.47
C ALA A 312 -0.07 -12.03 10.37
N LEU A 313 -0.74 -11.10 9.68
CA LEU A 313 -0.15 -10.30 8.61
C LEU A 313 -0.30 -8.81 8.92
N PRO A 314 0.78 -8.01 8.87
CA PRO A 314 0.72 -6.58 9.14
C PRO A 314 -0.43 -5.85 8.43
N THR A 315 -0.93 -4.76 9.02
CA THR A 315 -1.88 -3.88 8.33
C THR A 315 -1.30 -3.45 7.00
N SER A 316 -2.13 -3.46 5.93
CA SER A 316 -1.74 -3.31 4.53
C SER A 316 -0.92 -4.45 3.89
N ALA A 317 -0.79 -5.62 4.52
CA ALA A 317 -0.21 -6.81 3.88
C ALA A 317 -1.28 -7.69 3.18
N GLY A 318 -2.52 -7.18 3.08
CA GLY A 318 -3.55 -7.74 2.21
C GLY A 318 -4.43 -8.85 2.82
N LYS A 319 -4.70 -8.79 4.13
CA LYS A 319 -5.60 -9.73 4.87
C LYS A 319 -6.96 -9.94 4.19
N THR A 320 -7.57 -8.87 3.67
CA THR A 320 -8.88 -8.92 3.00
C THR A 320 -8.92 -9.92 1.84
N ARG A 321 -7.85 -10.02 1.05
CA ARG A 321 -7.78 -10.95 -0.08
C ARG A 321 -7.84 -12.41 0.38
N ILE A 322 -7.25 -12.73 1.52
CA ILE A 322 -7.31 -14.07 2.11
C ILE A 322 -8.75 -14.42 2.48
N ALA A 323 -9.47 -13.48 3.11
CA ALA A 323 -10.89 -13.65 3.41
C ALA A 323 -11.74 -13.83 2.14
N GLU A 324 -11.47 -13.06 1.08
CA GLU A 324 -12.20 -13.19 -0.19
C GLU A 324 -11.93 -14.54 -0.87
N ILE A 325 -10.69 -15.05 -0.84
CA ILE A 325 -10.38 -16.38 -1.39
C ILE A 325 -11.11 -17.47 -0.59
N ALA A 326 -11.07 -17.42 0.74
CA ALA A 326 -11.80 -18.38 1.58
C ALA A 326 -13.32 -18.31 1.32
N ALA A 327 -13.87 -17.09 1.18
CA ALA A 327 -15.28 -16.88 0.87
C ALA A 327 -15.68 -17.44 -0.50
N LEU A 328 -14.84 -17.26 -1.53
CA LEU A 328 -15.07 -17.85 -2.85
C LEU A 328 -15.20 -19.38 -2.77
N MET A 329 -14.33 -20.05 -1.99
CA MET A 329 -14.39 -21.51 -1.83
C MET A 329 -15.67 -21.96 -1.12
N ALA A 330 -16.05 -21.28 -0.04
CA ALA A 330 -17.27 -21.60 0.71
C ALA A 330 -18.54 -21.41 -0.14
N LEU A 331 -18.62 -20.28 -0.87
CA LEU A 331 -19.75 -19.97 -1.75
C LEU A 331 -19.85 -20.95 -2.92
N ALA A 332 -18.72 -21.43 -3.45
CA ALA A 332 -18.72 -22.47 -4.48
C ALA A 332 -19.26 -23.82 -3.98
N CYS A 333 -19.16 -24.10 -2.68
CA CYS A 333 -19.80 -25.24 -2.03
C CYS A 333 -21.29 -25.00 -1.69
N GLY A 334 -21.87 -23.87 -2.11
CA GLY A 334 -23.24 -23.49 -1.76
C GLY A 334 -23.43 -23.11 -0.29
N LYS A 335 -22.34 -22.84 0.44
CA LYS A 335 -22.37 -22.46 1.85
C LYS A 335 -22.33 -20.95 2.02
N ARG A 336 -23.01 -20.44 3.04
CA ARG A 336 -23.00 -19.01 3.37
C ARG A 336 -21.74 -18.61 4.13
N VAL A 337 -21.41 -17.33 4.12
CA VAL A 337 -20.21 -16.75 4.71
C VAL A 337 -20.58 -15.72 5.76
N LEU A 338 -19.96 -15.81 6.93
CA LEU A 338 -20.11 -14.85 8.01
C LEU A 338 -18.76 -14.17 8.29
N ILE A 339 -18.75 -12.85 8.38
CA ILE A 339 -17.55 -12.08 8.68
C ILE A 339 -17.81 -11.26 9.93
N VAL A 340 -17.01 -11.48 10.96
CA VAL A 340 -17.10 -10.75 12.21
C VAL A 340 -16.02 -9.68 12.23
N THR A 341 -16.45 -8.43 12.36
CA THR A 341 -15.56 -7.26 12.41
C THR A 341 -15.82 -6.50 13.71
N PRO A 342 -14.78 -5.99 14.39
CA PRO A 342 -14.97 -5.46 15.72
C PRO A 342 -15.72 -4.13 15.74
N LEU A 343 -15.47 -3.25 14.76
CA LEU A 343 -15.97 -1.88 14.72
C LEU A 343 -16.94 -1.70 13.56
N ARG A 344 -18.04 -0.97 13.79
CA ARG A 344 -19.04 -0.64 12.76
C ARG A 344 -18.42 0.01 11.51
N ALA A 345 -17.41 0.86 11.69
CA ALA A 345 -16.69 1.50 10.57
C ALA A 345 -15.92 0.48 9.73
N LEU A 346 -15.29 -0.52 10.37
CA LEU A 346 -14.61 -1.62 9.69
C LEU A 346 -15.62 -2.57 9.03
N SER A 347 -16.78 -2.80 9.66
CA SER A 347 -17.89 -3.55 9.06
C SER A 347 -18.34 -2.90 7.74
N ALA A 348 -18.59 -1.59 7.74
CA ALA A 348 -19.00 -0.85 6.55
C ALA A 348 -17.91 -0.86 5.45
N GLN A 349 -16.63 -0.78 5.82
CA GLN A 349 -15.53 -0.88 4.87
C GLN A 349 -15.46 -2.28 4.25
N THR A 350 -15.57 -3.32 5.06
CA THR A 350 -15.58 -4.72 4.62
C THR A 350 -16.77 -4.98 3.71
N GLU A 351 -17.95 -4.45 4.03
CA GLU A 351 -19.16 -4.59 3.23
C GLU A 351 -18.98 -3.98 1.84
N ARG A 352 -18.44 -2.76 1.75
CA ARG A 352 -18.14 -2.12 0.46
C ARG A 352 -17.15 -2.95 -0.36
N SER A 353 -16.11 -3.50 0.28
CA SER A 353 -15.11 -4.34 -0.39
C SER A 353 -15.73 -5.63 -0.92
N PHE A 354 -16.47 -6.36 -0.08
CA PHE A 354 -17.09 -7.63 -0.45
C PHE A 354 -18.21 -7.46 -1.47
N ARG A 355 -19.04 -6.40 -1.38
CA ARG A 355 -20.03 -6.06 -2.42
C ARG A 355 -19.36 -5.85 -3.77
N LYS A 356 -18.27 -5.10 -3.81
CA LYS A 356 -17.50 -4.87 -5.04
C LYS A 356 -17.01 -6.19 -5.65
N THR A 357 -16.53 -7.11 -4.83
CA THR A 357 -15.98 -8.40 -5.29
C THR A 357 -17.06 -9.43 -5.65
N PHE A 358 -18.13 -9.57 -4.87
CA PHE A 358 -19.05 -10.71 -4.94
C PHE A 358 -20.42 -10.43 -5.54
N THR A 359 -20.89 -9.18 -5.55
CA THR A 359 -22.14 -8.84 -6.24
C THR A 359 -22.07 -9.11 -7.75
N PRO A 360 -20.95 -8.82 -8.46
CA PRO A 360 -20.79 -9.22 -9.87
C PRO A 360 -20.82 -10.74 -10.11
N LEU A 361 -20.54 -11.55 -9.09
CA LEU A 361 -20.60 -13.01 -9.14
C LEU A 361 -22.01 -13.55 -8.85
N GLY A 362 -22.97 -12.68 -8.54
CA GLY A 362 -24.35 -13.06 -8.23
C GLY A 362 -24.64 -13.29 -6.75
N PHE A 363 -23.69 -13.00 -5.85
CA PHE A 363 -23.88 -13.19 -4.41
C PHE A 363 -24.31 -11.91 -3.71
N SER A 364 -25.26 -12.05 -2.80
CA SER A 364 -25.74 -10.96 -1.98
C SER A 364 -24.85 -10.73 -0.76
N VAL A 365 -24.67 -9.45 -0.38
CA VAL A 365 -23.84 -9.04 0.74
C VAL A 365 -24.64 -8.07 1.60
N SER A 366 -24.80 -8.40 2.88
CA SER A 366 -25.51 -7.59 3.87
C SER A 366 -24.65 -7.33 5.10
N SER A 367 -25.13 -6.43 5.96
CA SER A 367 -24.43 -6.05 7.17
C SER A 367 -25.36 -5.87 8.36
N LEU A 368 -24.87 -6.28 9.53
CA LEU A 368 -25.58 -6.27 10.82
C LEU A 368 -24.73 -5.50 11.83
N TYR A 369 -24.69 -4.17 11.70
CA TYR A 369 -23.98 -3.30 12.63
C TYR A 369 -24.87 -2.16 13.18
N GLY A 370 -25.28 -2.23 14.46
CA GLY A 370 -25.92 -1.08 15.11
C GLY A 370 -26.67 -1.19 16.42
N SER A 371 -27.17 -0.04 16.88
CA SER A 371 -27.74 0.18 18.22
C SER A 371 -29.26 0.13 18.29
N SER A 372 -29.95 0.04 17.15
CA SER A 372 -31.36 -0.34 17.16
C SER A 372 -31.41 -1.87 17.26
N GLY A 373 -32.28 -2.42 18.10
CA GLY A 373 -32.49 -3.87 18.21
C GLY A 373 -32.70 -4.53 16.85
N VAL A 374 -32.64 -5.85 16.78
CA VAL A 374 -32.97 -6.61 15.57
C VAL A 374 -34.39 -6.20 15.15
N ALA A 375 -34.51 -5.39 14.10
CA ALA A 375 -35.76 -5.29 13.36
C ALA A 375 -35.94 -6.63 12.62
N GLY A 376 -37.17 -7.06 12.29
CA GLY A 376 -37.37 -8.34 11.56
C GLY A 376 -36.44 -8.48 10.33
N ASN A 377 -36.19 -7.36 9.64
CA ASN A 377 -35.26 -7.27 8.51
C ASN A 377 -33.80 -7.66 8.82
N ASP A 378 -33.31 -7.53 10.07
CA ASP A 378 -31.95 -7.91 10.48
C ASP A 378 -31.80 -9.44 10.59
N GLU A 379 -32.83 -10.14 11.10
CA GLU A 379 -32.86 -11.60 11.17
C GLU A 379 -33.01 -12.23 9.79
N ASP A 380 -33.86 -11.65 8.94
CA ASP A 380 -34.03 -12.07 7.55
C ASP A 380 -32.70 -11.92 6.78
N ALA A 381 -31.98 -10.82 7.01
CA ALA A 381 -30.66 -10.63 6.43
C ALA A 381 -29.62 -11.67 6.90
N LEU A 382 -29.68 -12.14 8.16
CA LEU A 382 -28.78 -13.18 8.65
C LEU A 382 -29.16 -14.58 8.14
N ARG A 383 -30.37 -14.81 7.63
CA ARG A 383 -30.82 -16.10 7.08
C ARG A 383 -30.70 -16.19 5.56
N GLU A 384 -31.03 -15.13 4.84
CA GLU A 384 -31.21 -15.20 3.38
C GLU A 384 -29.96 -14.81 2.59
N GLN A 385 -29.04 -14.07 3.20
CA GLN A 385 -27.94 -13.44 2.47
C GLN A 385 -26.74 -14.36 2.38
N ASN A 386 -26.09 -14.39 1.20
CA ASN A 386 -24.94 -15.29 0.97
C ASN A 386 -23.73 -14.90 1.83
N ILE A 387 -23.48 -13.60 2.00
CA ILE A 387 -22.40 -13.06 2.84
C ILE A 387 -23.00 -12.07 3.84
N VAL A 388 -22.72 -12.26 5.13
CA VAL A 388 -23.18 -11.38 6.20
C VAL A 388 -21.99 -10.84 6.99
N ILE A 389 -21.94 -9.53 7.22
CA ILE A 389 -20.91 -8.87 8.02
C ILE A 389 -21.52 -8.35 9.31
N ALA A 390 -21.08 -8.86 10.46
CA ALA A 390 -21.66 -8.54 11.77
C ALA A 390 -20.62 -8.02 12.76
N THR A 391 -21.08 -7.27 13.77
CA THR A 391 -20.27 -7.04 14.98
C THR A 391 -20.44 -8.18 15.98
N PRO A 392 -19.49 -8.39 16.91
CA PRO A 392 -19.56 -9.48 17.87
C PRO A 392 -20.86 -9.48 18.69
N GLU A 393 -21.30 -8.30 19.11
CA GLU A 393 -22.47 -8.13 19.97
C GLU A 393 -23.76 -8.46 19.23
N LYS A 394 -23.86 -8.08 17.96
CA LYS A 394 -25.04 -8.35 17.11
C LYS A 394 -25.14 -9.84 16.79
N LEU A 395 -24.01 -10.48 16.50
CA LEU A 395 -23.98 -11.92 16.25
C LEU A 395 -24.28 -12.74 17.51
N ASP A 396 -23.66 -12.40 18.65
CA ASP A 396 -23.95 -13.11 19.92
C ASP A 396 -25.43 -12.93 20.33
N PHE A 397 -26.01 -11.75 20.10
CA PHE A 397 -27.45 -11.53 20.33
C PHE A 397 -28.31 -12.42 19.42
N ALA A 398 -28.04 -12.45 18.10
CA ALA A 398 -28.80 -13.27 17.16
C ALA A 398 -28.71 -14.77 17.51
N LEU A 399 -27.51 -15.26 17.85
CA LEU A 399 -27.29 -16.66 18.22
C LEU A 399 -27.96 -17.07 19.55
N ARG A 400 -28.24 -16.12 20.44
CA ARG A 400 -29.00 -16.37 21.67
C ARG A 400 -30.49 -16.49 21.40
N ASN A 401 -31.01 -15.78 20.41
CA ASN A 401 -32.42 -15.84 20.02
C ASN A 401 -32.72 -17.06 19.15
N ASP A 402 -31.85 -17.34 18.19
CA ASP A 402 -31.95 -18.47 17.28
C ASP A 402 -30.56 -19.11 17.07
N PRO A 403 -30.27 -20.20 17.80
CA PRO A 403 -29.02 -20.94 17.62
C PRO A 403 -28.87 -21.56 16.23
N ASP A 404 -29.96 -21.81 15.50
CA ASP A 404 -29.94 -22.50 14.21
C ASP A 404 -29.70 -21.57 13.03
N ILE A 405 -29.75 -20.25 13.25
CA ILE A 405 -29.67 -19.19 12.23
C ILE A 405 -28.39 -19.23 11.38
N ILE A 406 -27.35 -19.90 11.86
CA ILE A 406 -26.08 -20.04 11.15
C ILE A 406 -25.82 -21.46 10.62
N ASN A 407 -26.68 -22.45 10.80
CA ASN A 407 -26.38 -23.89 10.52
C ASN A 407 -25.90 -24.19 9.08
N ASP A 408 -26.23 -23.34 8.11
CA ASP A 408 -25.86 -23.45 6.70
C ASP A 408 -24.68 -22.53 6.26
N VAL A 409 -24.13 -21.74 7.18
CA VAL A 409 -22.88 -21.00 6.99
C VAL A 409 -21.70 -21.96 7.10
N GLY A 410 -20.85 -22.02 6.08
CA GLY A 410 -19.67 -22.91 6.02
C GLY A 410 -18.35 -22.21 6.30
N LEU A 411 -18.35 -20.88 6.41
CA LEU A 411 -17.16 -20.10 6.73
C LEU A 411 -17.49 -18.96 7.70
N ILE A 412 -16.68 -18.84 8.76
CA ILE A 412 -16.65 -17.70 9.66
C ILE A 412 -15.26 -17.06 9.61
N VAL A 413 -15.21 -15.80 9.20
CA VAL A 413 -13.98 -14.99 9.25
C VAL A 413 -14.02 -14.11 10.50
N LEU A 414 -13.05 -14.27 11.38
CA LEU A 414 -12.85 -13.43 12.56
C LEU A 414 -11.77 -12.40 12.24
N ASP A 415 -12.18 -11.15 11.97
CA ASP A 415 -11.22 -10.07 11.69
C ASP A 415 -10.75 -9.40 12.98
N GLU A 416 -9.54 -8.87 12.94
CA GLU A 416 -8.82 -8.29 14.09
C GLU A 416 -8.81 -9.19 15.33
N GLY A 417 -8.35 -10.43 15.17
CA GLY A 417 -8.21 -11.43 16.25
C GLY A 417 -7.38 -10.97 17.47
N HIS A 418 -6.57 -9.91 17.35
CA HIS A 418 -5.91 -9.27 18.49
C HIS A 418 -6.84 -8.61 19.49
N LEU A 419 -8.12 -8.48 19.15
CA LEU A 419 -9.16 -8.01 20.05
C LEU A 419 -9.76 -9.16 20.87
N ILE A 420 -9.05 -10.27 21.02
CA ILE A 420 -9.30 -11.33 22.00
C ILE A 420 -8.31 -11.11 23.14
N GLY A 421 -8.80 -11.01 24.38
CA GLY A 421 -8.01 -10.45 25.47
C GLY A 421 -8.83 -9.97 26.68
N PRO A 422 -8.17 -9.33 27.66
CA PRO A 422 -8.74 -9.08 28.98
C PRO A 422 -9.68 -7.86 29.08
N SER A 423 -9.77 -6.98 28.09
CA SER A 423 -10.67 -5.83 28.18
C SER A 423 -12.14 -6.26 28.06
N GLU A 424 -13.10 -5.47 28.58
CA GLU A 424 -14.53 -5.84 28.55
C GLU A 424 -15.02 -6.18 27.13
N ARG A 425 -14.52 -5.44 26.13
CA ARG A 425 -14.87 -5.66 24.73
C ARG A 425 -14.18 -6.88 24.15
N GLU A 426 -12.93 -7.10 24.53
CA GLU A 426 -12.18 -8.27 24.10
C GLU A 426 -12.79 -9.57 24.66
N ILE A 427 -13.22 -9.54 25.93
CA ILE A 427 -13.94 -10.65 26.57
C ILE A 427 -15.25 -10.96 25.83
N ARG A 428 -15.98 -9.95 25.33
CA ARG A 428 -17.18 -10.19 24.51
C ARG A 428 -16.85 -10.90 23.21
N TYR A 429 -15.72 -10.56 22.59
CA TYR A 429 -15.27 -11.21 21.36
C TYR A 429 -14.84 -12.65 21.64
N GLU A 430 -14.07 -12.88 22.70
CA GLU A 430 -13.66 -14.21 23.16
C GLU A 430 -14.87 -15.10 23.46
N ASN A 431 -15.88 -14.59 24.16
CA ASN A 431 -17.11 -15.34 24.45
C ASN A 431 -17.88 -15.75 23.19
N LEU A 432 -17.93 -14.88 22.17
CA LEU A 432 -18.53 -15.24 20.89
C LEU A 432 -17.74 -16.36 20.22
N VAL A 433 -16.41 -16.24 20.16
CA VAL A 433 -15.54 -17.28 19.57
C VAL A 433 -15.72 -18.61 20.31
N GLN A 434 -15.72 -18.60 21.63
CA GLN A 434 -15.98 -19.79 22.44
C GLN A 434 -17.35 -20.39 22.16
N ARG A 435 -18.39 -19.56 22.01
CA ARG A 435 -19.73 -20.03 21.64
C ARG A 435 -19.72 -20.73 20.29
N LEU A 436 -19.02 -20.18 19.29
CA LEU A 436 -18.90 -20.76 17.94
C LEU A 436 -18.16 -22.10 17.95
N LEU A 437 -17.03 -22.18 18.65
CA LEU A 437 -16.20 -23.39 18.77
C LEU A 437 -16.90 -24.53 19.53
N ARG A 438 -17.81 -24.20 20.46
CA ARG A 438 -18.54 -25.19 21.28
C ARG A 438 -19.83 -25.70 20.64
N ARG A 439 -20.19 -25.25 19.44
CA ARG A 439 -21.38 -25.76 18.75
C ARG A 439 -21.17 -27.19 18.26
N THR A 440 -22.25 -27.95 18.18
CA THR A 440 -22.22 -29.34 17.68
C THR A 440 -21.89 -29.43 16.20
N ASP A 441 -22.24 -28.41 15.42
CA ASP A 441 -21.98 -28.29 13.98
C ASP A 441 -20.64 -27.61 13.67
N HIS A 442 -19.78 -27.35 14.68
CA HIS A 442 -18.51 -26.65 14.47
C HIS A 442 -17.64 -27.31 13.40
N GLY A 443 -17.53 -28.64 13.39
CA GLY A 443 -16.70 -29.38 12.44
C GLY A 443 -17.14 -29.28 10.96
N ASP A 444 -18.36 -28.82 10.70
CA ASP A 444 -18.86 -28.62 9.32
C ASP A 444 -18.55 -27.21 8.78
N ARG A 445 -17.80 -26.41 9.55
CA ARG A 445 -17.61 -24.98 9.33
C ARG A 445 -16.15 -24.63 9.50
N ARG A 446 -15.67 -23.81 8.60
CA ARG A 446 -14.32 -23.29 8.66
C ARG A 446 -14.26 -21.99 9.46
N ILE A 447 -13.23 -21.82 10.27
CA ILE A 447 -12.88 -20.57 10.95
C ILE A 447 -11.57 -20.02 10.39
N VAL A 448 -11.59 -18.75 9.97
CA VAL A 448 -10.41 -18.00 9.53
C VAL A 448 -10.23 -16.78 10.43
N CYS A 449 -9.26 -16.83 11.32
CA CYS A 449 -8.87 -15.74 12.21
C CYS A 449 -7.76 -14.89 11.57
N LEU A 450 -8.05 -13.61 11.32
CA LEU A 450 -7.14 -12.65 10.69
C LEU A 450 -6.76 -11.59 11.71
N SER A 451 -5.47 -11.29 11.83
CA SER A 451 -5.01 -10.20 12.69
C SER A 451 -3.75 -9.51 12.17
N ALA A 452 -3.64 -8.21 12.45
CA ALA A 452 -2.47 -7.42 12.08
C ALA A 452 -1.27 -7.66 13.00
N ILE A 453 -1.57 -7.93 14.26
CA ILE A 453 -0.62 -8.07 15.35
C ILE A 453 -1.14 -9.25 16.17
N LEU A 454 -0.33 -10.24 16.45
CA LEU A 454 -0.66 -11.25 17.45
C LEU A 454 0.51 -11.32 18.43
N PRO A 455 0.28 -11.72 19.69
CA PRO A 455 1.38 -12.05 20.58
C PRO A 455 2.28 -13.12 19.96
N ALA A 456 3.50 -13.27 20.48
CA ALA A 456 4.46 -14.27 20.02
C ALA A 456 4.63 -15.39 21.05
N GLY A 457 5.20 -16.51 20.62
CA GLY A 457 5.45 -17.66 21.50
C GLY A 457 4.18 -18.37 21.91
N ASP A 458 4.14 -18.82 23.17
CA ASP A 458 3.10 -19.72 23.68
C ASP A 458 1.69 -19.16 23.53
N GLN A 459 1.49 -17.85 23.73
CA GLN A 459 0.16 -17.23 23.58
C GLN A 459 -0.41 -17.37 22.16
N LEU A 460 0.44 -17.31 21.13
CA LEU A 460 -0.01 -17.53 19.75
C LEU A 460 -0.30 -19.00 19.49
N ASN A 461 0.53 -19.89 20.04
CA ASN A 461 0.33 -21.32 19.92
C ASN A 461 -1.00 -21.73 20.58
N ASP A 462 -1.29 -21.18 21.76
CA ASP A 462 -2.54 -21.40 22.49
C ASP A 462 -3.75 -20.87 21.71
N LEU A 463 -3.67 -19.63 21.18
CA LEU A 463 -4.72 -19.07 20.32
C LEU A 463 -4.93 -19.93 19.07
N THR A 464 -3.84 -20.44 18.48
CA THR A 464 -3.91 -21.25 17.26
C THR A 464 -4.52 -22.61 17.54
N ALA A 465 -4.10 -23.28 18.61
CA ALA A 465 -4.67 -24.55 19.05
C ALA A 465 -6.16 -24.41 19.37
N TRP A 466 -6.53 -23.31 20.06
CA TRP A 466 -7.93 -23.02 20.39
C TRP A 466 -8.79 -22.80 19.14
N ILE A 467 -8.36 -21.97 18.19
CA ILE A 467 -9.12 -21.71 16.95
C ILE A 467 -9.20 -22.96 16.06
N ARG A 468 -8.10 -23.70 15.92
CA ARG A 468 -8.05 -24.94 15.13
C ARG A 468 -8.66 -26.15 15.86
N SER A 469 -9.26 -25.94 17.03
CA SER A 469 -9.91 -27.00 17.81
C SER A 469 -9.02 -28.24 18.01
N ASP A 470 -7.75 -28.02 18.38
CA ASP A 470 -6.70 -29.04 18.58
C ASP A 470 -6.31 -29.86 17.33
N ALA A 471 -6.74 -29.46 16.12
CA ALA A 471 -6.21 -30.01 14.88
C ALA A 471 -4.78 -29.48 14.63
N PRO A 472 -3.82 -30.35 14.24
CA PRO A 472 -2.44 -29.93 14.03
C PRO A 472 -2.35 -28.87 12.95
N GLY A 473 -1.52 -27.86 13.16
CA GLY A 473 -1.14 -26.88 12.14
C GLY A 473 -0.69 -25.56 12.72
N ASP A 474 0.21 -24.90 11.98
CA ASP A 474 0.91 -23.71 12.45
C ASP A 474 0.18 -22.42 12.07
N PRO A 475 0.33 -21.35 12.87
CA PRO A 475 -0.12 -20.02 12.49
C PRO A 475 0.68 -19.52 11.27
N ILE A 476 0.03 -18.73 10.43
CA ILE A 476 0.67 -18.09 9.29
C ILE A 476 1.15 -16.71 9.72
N GLN A 477 2.46 -16.53 9.82
CA GLN A 477 3.07 -15.24 10.17
C GLN A 477 3.94 -14.73 9.03
N SER A 478 3.90 -13.42 8.79
CA SER A 478 4.86 -12.76 7.92
C SER A 478 5.12 -11.33 8.38
N SER A 479 6.39 -10.97 8.54
CA SER A 479 6.81 -9.60 8.84
C SER A 479 6.91 -8.71 7.60
N TRP A 480 6.73 -9.28 6.40
CA TRP A 480 6.82 -8.54 5.13
C TRP A 480 5.77 -7.42 5.05
N ARG A 481 6.19 -6.29 4.47
CA ARG A 481 5.34 -5.12 4.21
C ARG A 481 5.62 -4.59 2.80
N PRO A 482 4.60 -4.09 2.09
CA PRO A 482 4.79 -3.54 0.73
C PRO A 482 5.54 -2.19 0.73
N THR A 483 5.68 -1.55 1.90
CA THR A 483 6.31 -0.25 2.12
C THR A 483 7.46 -0.33 3.11
N ARG A 484 8.48 0.52 2.96
CA ARG A 484 9.51 0.73 3.99
C ARG A 484 9.02 1.74 5.03
N GLN A 485 8.87 1.32 6.27
CA GLN A 485 8.66 2.23 7.40
C GLN A 485 10.01 2.82 7.82
N ARG A 486 10.04 4.13 8.09
CA ARG A 486 11.17 4.77 8.77
C ARG A 486 10.65 5.48 10.01
N PHE A 487 11.46 5.45 11.06
CA PHE A 487 11.20 6.19 12.29
C PHE A 487 12.09 7.41 12.34
N GLY A 488 11.68 8.41 13.10
CA GLY A 488 12.54 9.55 13.37
C GLY A 488 11.98 10.50 14.41
N THR A 489 12.78 11.52 14.71
CA THR A 489 12.43 12.55 15.70
C THR A 489 12.45 13.93 15.07
N LEU A 490 11.49 14.76 15.47
CA LEU A 490 11.48 16.18 15.22
C LEU A 490 11.81 16.90 16.54
N SER A 491 12.87 17.71 16.55
CA SER A 491 13.35 18.39 17.76
C SER A 491 13.63 19.87 17.49
N TRP A 492 13.17 20.75 18.37
CA TRP A 492 13.41 22.19 18.25
C TRP A 492 14.81 22.57 18.76
N LEU A 493 15.62 23.24 17.94
CA LEU A 493 16.99 23.67 18.26
C LEU A 493 17.09 25.17 18.55
N GLY A 494 15.99 25.80 18.97
CA GLY A 494 15.92 27.22 19.30
C GLY A 494 15.44 28.10 18.14
N ASN A 495 16.11 28.03 16.98
CA ASN A 495 15.78 28.84 15.79
C ASN A 495 15.23 28.01 14.61
N SER A 496 15.24 26.68 14.73
CA SER A 496 14.75 25.77 13.70
C SER A 496 14.55 24.36 14.27
N ALA A 497 13.71 23.57 13.61
CA ALA A 497 13.50 22.17 13.93
C ALA A 497 14.40 21.26 13.09
N ARG A 498 15.09 20.34 13.77
CA ARG A 498 15.84 19.23 13.15
C ARG A 498 14.96 18.01 13.02
N LEU A 499 14.93 17.43 11.81
CA LEU A 499 14.31 16.14 11.51
C LEU A 499 15.40 15.07 11.40
N SER A 500 15.46 14.14 12.34
CA SER A 500 16.46 13.05 12.38
C SER A 500 15.82 11.71 12.04
N PHE A 501 16.42 10.95 11.11
CA PHE A 501 15.91 9.67 10.62
C PHE A 501 16.55 8.49 11.35
N ASP A 502 15.87 7.34 11.31
CA ASP A 502 16.31 6.02 11.75
C ASP A 502 16.69 5.89 13.24
N LEU A 503 16.45 6.94 14.04
CA LEU A 503 16.70 7.01 15.48
C LEU A 503 18.17 6.78 15.90
N GLU A 504 19.09 6.84 14.94
CA GLU A 504 20.53 6.68 15.19
C GLU A 504 21.19 8.02 15.56
N PRO A 505 22.17 8.05 16.48
CA PRO A 505 22.88 9.27 16.88
C PRO A 505 23.54 10.01 15.70
N ASP A 506 24.13 9.25 14.76
CA ASP A 506 24.80 9.75 13.56
C ASP A 506 24.00 9.49 12.27
N GLY A 507 22.69 9.25 12.42
CA GLY A 507 21.78 9.01 11.30
C GLY A 507 21.58 10.24 10.42
N PRO A 508 21.03 10.06 9.20
CA PRO A 508 20.74 11.18 8.30
C PRO A 508 19.75 12.15 8.94
N PHE A 509 19.92 13.46 8.72
CA PHE A 509 19.05 14.49 9.29
C PHE A 509 18.90 15.70 8.36
N ILE A 510 17.80 16.44 8.56
CA ILE A 510 17.56 17.76 7.96
C ILE A 510 17.60 18.78 9.08
N ARG A 511 18.59 19.68 9.07
CA ARG A 511 18.85 20.64 10.16
C ARG A 511 17.77 21.71 10.27
N HIS A 512 17.41 22.33 9.15
CA HIS A 512 16.46 23.43 9.06
C HIS A 512 15.11 22.94 8.50
N PHE A 513 14.58 21.85 9.06
CA PHE A 513 13.33 21.28 8.56
C PHE A 513 12.16 22.23 8.81
N VAL A 514 11.97 22.80 9.99
CA VAL A 514 11.00 23.89 10.18
C VAL A 514 11.75 25.12 10.69
N PRO A 515 11.93 26.18 9.89
CA PRO A 515 12.60 27.39 10.37
C PRO A 515 11.69 28.19 11.31
N GLU A 516 12.30 28.98 12.19
CA GLU A 516 11.58 30.01 12.94
C GLU A 516 11.07 31.11 12.00
N VAL A 517 9.78 31.40 12.09
CA VAL A 517 9.14 32.51 11.39
C VAL A 517 8.90 33.64 12.39
N PRO A 518 9.40 34.86 12.11
CA PRO A 518 9.16 36.01 12.96
C PRO A 518 7.66 36.27 13.21
N PRO A 519 7.29 36.90 14.34
CA PRO A 519 5.91 37.18 14.65
C PRO A 519 5.24 38.09 13.61
N ILE A 520 4.13 37.62 13.03
CA ILE A 520 3.21 38.42 12.21
C ILE A 520 2.21 39.13 13.13
N ARG A 521 2.14 40.47 13.06
CA ARG A 521 1.24 41.27 13.90
C ARG A 521 -0.22 40.78 13.74
N PRO A 522 -1.01 40.67 14.83
CA PRO A 522 -0.76 41.18 16.19
C PRO A 522 -0.02 40.21 17.13
N ARG A 523 0.44 39.05 16.63
CA ARG A 523 1.19 38.08 17.45
C ARG A 523 2.54 38.67 17.86
N ARG A 524 3.01 38.35 19.07
CA ARG A 524 4.32 38.80 19.61
C ARG A 524 5.37 37.69 19.69
N LYS A 525 4.95 36.43 19.77
CA LYS A 525 5.85 35.27 19.80
C LYS A 525 6.11 34.75 18.38
N ALA A 526 7.33 34.30 18.12
CA ALA A 526 7.68 33.62 16.89
C ALA A 526 6.87 32.33 16.69
N PHE A 527 6.93 31.79 15.48
CA PHE A 527 6.33 30.53 15.10
C PHE A 527 7.42 29.54 14.69
N PRO A 528 7.33 28.26 15.09
CA PRO A 528 6.45 27.68 16.10
C PRO A 528 6.79 28.13 17.53
N LYS A 529 5.78 28.34 18.39
CA LYS A 529 6.01 28.69 19.82
C LYS A 529 5.99 27.49 20.78
N ASP A 530 5.44 26.36 20.33
CA ASP A 530 5.24 25.16 21.11
C ASP A 530 5.20 23.93 20.20
N ASN A 531 5.20 22.75 20.82
CA ASN A 531 5.19 21.47 20.12
C ASN A 531 3.95 21.25 19.23
N LYS A 532 2.80 21.87 19.59
CA LYS A 532 1.57 21.77 18.79
C LYS A 532 1.73 22.51 17.47
N GLU A 533 2.22 23.74 17.52
CA GLU A 533 2.52 24.54 16.32
C GLU A 533 3.64 23.91 15.50
N LEU A 534 4.66 23.33 16.14
CA LEU A 534 5.75 22.64 15.45
C LEU A 534 5.23 21.43 14.67
N THR A 535 4.34 20.64 15.29
CA THR A 535 3.70 19.49 14.65
C THR A 535 2.85 19.92 13.45
N LEU A 536 2.11 21.03 13.55
CA LEU A 536 1.35 21.58 12.43
C LEU A 536 2.27 22.07 11.31
N ALA A 537 3.35 22.78 11.64
CA ALA A 537 4.33 23.25 10.68
C ALA A 537 4.97 22.09 9.90
N ALA A 538 5.34 21.01 10.61
CA ALA A 538 5.86 19.80 9.99
C ALA A 538 4.82 19.12 9.09
N ALA A 539 3.56 19.01 9.53
CA ALA A 539 2.47 18.44 8.71
C ALA A 539 2.29 19.21 7.40
N TRP A 540 2.31 20.55 7.44
CA TRP A 540 2.23 21.40 6.25
C TRP A 540 3.45 21.23 5.33
N LYS A 541 4.66 21.20 5.90
CA LYS A 541 5.88 21.01 5.11
C LYS A 541 5.91 19.66 4.40
N PHE A 542 5.43 18.58 5.04
CA PHE A 542 5.26 17.29 4.37
C PHE A 542 4.18 17.36 3.27
N SER A 543 3.10 18.10 3.49
CA SER A 543 2.06 18.34 2.49
C SER A 543 2.57 19.09 1.25
N GLU A 544 3.43 20.10 1.44
CA GLU A 544 4.09 20.82 0.33
C GLU A 544 4.94 19.88 -0.54
N GLN A 545 5.53 18.84 0.07
CA GLN A 545 6.23 17.77 -0.63
C GLN A 545 5.29 16.73 -1.27
N GLY A 546 3.99 17.02 -1.33
CA GLY A 546 2.97 16.13 -1.90
C GLY A 546 2.55 14.96 -1.01
N LYS A 547 3.08 14.85 0.22
CA LYS A 547 2.78 13.74 1.15
C LYS A 547 1.54 14.03 1.98
N ARG A 548 0.72 13.02 2.25
CA ARG A 548 -0.37 13.13 3.22
C ARG A 548 0.15 12.91 4.64
N ALA A 549 -0.20 13.82 5.55
CA ALA A 549 0.20 13.77 6.95
C ALA A 549 -0.99 13.47 7.88
N LEU A 550 -0.80 12.52 8.78
CA LEU A 550 -1.72 12.20 9.87
C LEU A 550 -1.08 12.62 11.19
N VAL A 551 -1.72 13.52 11.93
CA VAL A 551 -1.33 13.85 13.31
C VAL A 551 -2.18 13.01 14.25
N PHE A 552 -1.51 12.18 15.06
CA PHE A 552 -2.18 11.31 16.01
C PHE A 552 -2.16 11.93 17.41
N CYS A 553 -3.33 12.25 17.94
CA CYS A 553 -3.48 12.76 19.29
C CYS A 553 -3.75 11.62 20.29
N THR A 554 -3.08 11.60 21.44
CA THR A 554 -3.32 10.58 22.50
C THR A 554 -4.65 10.75 23.23
N GLN A 555 -5.28 11.92 23.12
CA GLN A 555 -6.54 12.27 23.78
C GLN A 555 -7.47 12.99 22.77
N ARG A 556 -8.79 12.83 22.95
CA ARG A 556 -9.80 13.39 22.05
C ARG A 556 -9.80 14.93 22.08
N ASP A 557 -9.70 15.51 23.27
CA ASP A 557 -9.79 16.96 23.48
C ASP A 557 -8.63 17.72 22.83
N HIS A 558 -7.50 17.04 22.60
CA HIS A 558 -6.38 17.62 21.86
C HIS A 558 -6.72 17.89 20.39
N VAL A 559 -7.60 17.10 19.77
CA VAL A 559 -7.93 17.22 18.33
C VAL A 559 -8.53 18.60 18.04
N GLU A 560 -9.51 19.03 18.84
CA GLU A 560 -10.13 20.37 18.71
C GLU A 560 -9.09 21.47 18.94
N GLY A 561 -8.22 21.31 19.94
CA GLY A 561 -7.13 22.24 20.18
C GLY A 561 -6.13 22.35 19.02
N PHE A 562 -5.92 21.30 18.22
CA PHE A 562 -5.13 21.36 16.98
C PHE A 562 -5.91 22.04 15.84
N ALA A 563 -7.22 21.82 15.74
CA ALA A 563 -8.11 22.43 14.75
C ALA A 563 -8.12 23.97 14.89
N GLU A 564 -8.39 24.46 16.10
CA GLU A 564 -8.43 25.88 16.42
C GLU A 564 -7.08 26.56 16.15
N THR A 565 -5.99 25.89 16.55
CA THR A 565 -4.63 26.40 16.33
C THR A 565 -4.33 26.51 14.83
N ALA A 566 -4.69 25.51 14.02
CA ALA A 566 -4.50 25.56 12.57
C ALA A 566 -5.28 26.71 11.92
N LEU A 567 -6.53 26.94 12.33
CA LEU A 567 -7.37 28.04 11.84
C LEU A 567 -6.85 29.42 12.27
N ASP A 568 -6.29 29.55 13.47
CA ASP A 568 -5.62 30.78 13.91
C ASP A 568 -4.34 31.05 13.10
N LEU A 569 -3.50 30.03 12.90
CA LEU A 569 -2.27 30.15 12.13
C LEU A 569 -2.53 30.48 10.66
N GLN A 570 -3.55 29.88 10.04
CA GLN A 570 -3.94 30.17 8.67
C GLN A 570 -4.47 31.61 8.53
N ARG A 571 -5.33 32.07 9.45
CA ARG A 571 -5.81 33.47 9.48
C ARG A 571 -4.68 34.48 9.64
N ARG A 572 -3.62 34.13 10.37
CA ARG A 572 -2.44 34.97 10.60
C ARG A 572 -1.40 34.88 9.47
N GLY A 573 -1.60 34.02 8.47
CA GLY A 573 -0.70 33.86 7.34
C GLY A 573 0.52 32.97 7.60
N PHE A 574 0.56 32.19 8.69
CA PHE A 574 1.65 31.23 8.93
C PHE A 574 1.48 29.92 8.17
N LEU A 575 0.22 29.50 7.95
CA LEU A 575 -0.08 28.26 7.22
C LEU A 575 -0.90 28.58 5.96
N PRO A 576 -0.42 28.21 4.75
CA PRO A 576 -1.22 28.36 3.53
C PRO A 576 -2.41 27.41 3.51
N SER A 577 -3.40 27.68 2.64
CA SER A 577 -4.44 26.69 2.36
C SER A 577 -3.85 25.49 1.61
N LEU A 578 -4.25 24.29 2.00
CA LEU A 578 -3.83 23.04 1.34
C LEU A 578 -4.78 22.61 0.22
N LEU A 579 -5.87 23.35 -0.02
CA LEU A 579 -6.81 23.06 -1.10
C LEU A 579 -6.30 23.60 -2.44
N ALA A 580 -6.23 22.73 -3.44
CA ALA A 580 -6.03 23.15 -4.82
C ALA A 580 -7.35 23.67 -5.44
N ASN A 581 -8.49 23.06 -5.09
CA ASN A 581 -9.81 23.46 -5.57
C ASN A 581 -10.86 23.41 -4.43
N ALA A 582 -11.52 24.53 -4.18
CA ALA A 582 -12.53 24.65 -3.12
C ALA A 582 -13.81 23.84 -3.39
N GLN A 583 -14.14 23.56 -4.66
CA GLN A 583 -15.33 22.76 -5.02
C GLN A 583 -15.23 21.31 -4.54
N GLU A 584 -14.01 20.78 -4.37
CA GLU A 584 -13.77 19.40 -3.98
C GLU A 584 -14.25 19.07 -2.55
N VAL A 585 -14.35 20.09 -1.69
CA VAL A 585 -14.81 19.94 -0.29
C VAL A 585 -16.22 20.49 -0.06
N GLU A 586 -16.84 21.11 -1.06
CA GLU A 586 -18.11 21.83 -0.91
C GLU A 586 -19.24 20.92 -0.39
N ARG A 587 -19.35 19.70 -0.94
CA ARG A 587 -20.35 18.71 -0.48
C ARG A 587 -20.15 18.30 0.97
N ALA A 588 -18.91 18.05 1.40
CA ALA A 588 -18.68 17.75 2.82
C ALA A 588 -18.97 18.96 3.69
N MET A 589 -18.54 20.16 3.30
CA MET A 589 -18.85 21.38 4.06
C MET A 589 -20.35 21.58 4.22
N ALA A 590 -21.16 21.34 3.17
CA ALA A 590 -22.61 21.43 3.23
C ALA A 590 -23.20 20.47 4.28
N VAL A 591 -22.80 19.19 4.21
CA VAL A 591 -23.22 18.17 5.18
C VAL A 591 -22.74 18.54 6.60
N GLY A 592 -21.54 19.06 6.76
CA GLY A 592 -21.04 19.49 8.06
C GLY A 592 -21.78 20.64 8.70
N ARG A 593 -22.13 21.63 7.89
CA ARG A 593 -22.91 22.78 8.34
C ARG A 593 -24.27 22.32 8.86
N GLU A 594 -24.88 21.34 8.19
CA GLU A 594 -26.15 20.75 8.60
C GLU A 594 -26.03 19.96 9.91
N TRP A 595 -24.98 19.15 10.06
CA TRP A 595 -24.87 18.21 11.19
C TRP A 595 -24.16 18.77 12.44
N LEU A 596 -23.14 19.61 12.26
CA LEU A 596 -22.29 20.14 13.34
C LEU A 596 -22.45 21.65 13.53
N GLY A 597 -23.06 22.34 12.57
CA GLY A 597 -23.16 23.81 12.54
C GLY A 597 -21.99 24.48 11.83
N ALA A 598 -22.24 25.62 11.20
CA ALA A 598 -21.26 26.29 10.33
C ALA A 598 -19.98 26.78 11.05
N GLU A 599 -20.10 27.13 12.33
CA GLU A 599 -18.97 27.63 13.14
C GLU A 599 -18.11 26.52 13.77
N HIS A 600 -18.51 25.26 13.64
CA HIS A 600 -17.79 24.16 14.24
C HIS A 600 -16.36 24.05 13.66
N PRO A 601 -15.30 23.92 14.50
CA PRO A 601 -13.91 23.91 14.04
C PRO A 601 -13.64 22.89 12.91
N ALA A 602 -14.20 21.69 13.01
CA ALA A 602 -14.07 20.66 11.97
C ALA A 602 -14.62 21.09 10.59
N VAL A 603 -15.74 21.83 10.55
CA VAL A 603 -16.34 22.35 9.31
C VAL A 603 -15.44 23.42 8.71
N ARG A 604 -14.90 24.30 9.55
CA ARG A 604 -13.99 25.37 9.13
C ARG A 604 -12.65 24.85 8.66
N CYS A 605 -12.15 23.77 9.26
CA CYS A 605 -10.89 23.14 8.84
C CYS A 605 -10.96 22.52 7.44
N LEU A 606 -12.13 22.06 6.99
CA LEU A 606 -12.31 21.57 5.61
C LEU A 606 -11.94 22.65 4.58
N ALA A 607 -12.22 23.92 4.86
CA ALA A 607 -11.92 25.04 3.97
C ALA A 607 -10.42 25.34 3.80
N ILE A 608 -9.56 24.77 4.66
CA ILE A 608 -8.09 24.90 4.56
C ILE A 608 -7.41 23.59 4.13
N GLY A 609 -8.20 22.58 3.72
CA GLY A 609 -7.70 21.29 3.24
C GLY A 609 -7.30 20.32 4.35
N ARG A 610 -7.85 20.53 5.55
CA ARG A 610 -7.62 19.74 6.76
C ARG A 610 -8.92 19.09 7.24
N CYS A 611 -8.82 17.90 7.85
CA CYS A 611 -9.95 17.28 8.55
C CYS A 611 -9.61 16.88 9.98
N ASP A 612 -10.60 16.99 10.86
CA ASP A 612 -10.54 16.66 12.28
C ASP A 612 -11.51 15.54 12.63
N SER A 613 -11.08 14.61 13.48
CA SER A 613 -11.88 13.42 13.83
C SER A 613 -13.18 13.69 14.60
N SER A 614 -13.42 14.93 15.07
CA SER A 614 -14.73 15.31 15.63
C SER A 614 -15.86 15.18 14.60
N TRP A 615 -15.54 15.30 13.30
CA TRP A 615 -16.46 15.05 12.18
C TRP A 615 -17.06 13.63 12.16
N SER A 616 -16.25 12.63 12.49
CA SER A 616 -16.61 11.21 12.44
C SER A 616 -17.26 10.68 13.73
N SER A 617 -17.32 11.51 14.77
CA SER A 617 -17.79 11.08 16.10
C SER A 617 -19.29 11.31 16.35
N SER A 618 -19.98 11.96 15.42
CA SER A 618 -21.36 12.44 15.59
C SER A 618 -22.35 11.67 14.71
N ARG A 619 -22.73 10.44 15.10
CA ARG A 619 -23.70 9.56 14.41
C ARG A 619 -23.33 9.18 12.94
N PRO A 620 -23.81 8.04 12.43
CA PRO A 620 -23.45 7.59 11.09
C PRO A 620 -24.03 8.54 10.04
N LEU A 621 -23.15 9.07 9.18
CA LEU A 621 -23.55 9.58 7.88
C LEU A 621 -24.22 8.45 7.08
N PRO A 622 -25.28 8.72 6.31
CA PRO A 622 -25.90 7.73 5.46
C PRO A 622 -24.87 7.07 4.55
N ALA A 623 -24.91 5.74 4.44
CA ALA A 623 -24.09 5.00 3.50
C ALA A 623 -24.41 5.48 2.07
N GLY A 624 -23.53 6.31 1.50
CA GLY A 624 -23.67 6.83 0.14
C GLY A 624 -23.32 8.30 -0.07
N SER A 625 -23.21 9.13 0.99
CA SER A 625 -22.90 10.56 0.84
C SER A 625 -21.43 10.89 1.13
N GLY A 626 -20.61 10.99 0.07
CA GLY A 626 -19.39 11.83 0.04
C GLY A 626 -18.09 11.32 0.68
N ASP A 627 -18.06 10.11 1.23
CA ASP A 627 -16.96 9.62 2.08
C ASP A 627 -15.61 9.41 1.34
N THR A 628 -15.63 9.13 0.03
CA THR A 628 -14.40 8.90 -0.76
C THR A 628 -13.77 10.18 -1.29
N THR A 629 -14.60 11.17 -1.67
CA THR A 629 -14.13 12.39 -2.34
C THR A 629 -13.35 13.30 -1.40
N CYS A 630 -13.80 13.48 -0.15
CA CYS A 630 -13.06 14.32 0.78
C CYS A 630 -11.76 13.67 1.27
N ARG A 631 -11.73 12.35 1.48
CA ARG A 631 -10.52 11.64 1.90
C ARG A 631 -9.39 11.69 0.86
N SER A 632 -9.70 11.82 -0.42
CA SER A 632 -8.67 12.00 -1.46
C SER A 632 -8.11 13.42 -1.56
N VAL A 633 -8.88 14.41 -1.11
CA VAL A 633 -8.60 15.84 -1.27
C VAL A 633 -7.81 16.40 -0.10
N LEU A 634 -8.11 15.91 1.11
CA LEU A 634 -7.50 16.38 2.34
C LEU A 634 -6.04 15.91 2.45
N ARG A 635 -5.14 16.84 2.74
CA ARG A 635 -3.70 16.56 2.81
C ARG A 635 -3.19 16.37 4.24
N VAL A 636 -3.87 16.98 5.21
CA VAL A 636 -3.54 16.85 6.64
C VAL A 636 -4.79 16.42 7.42
N THR A 637 -4.65 15.35 8.19
CA THR A 637 -5.72 14.81 9.04
C THR A 637 -5.25 14.77 10.49
N VAL A 638 -6.10 15.12 11.44
CA VAL A 638 -5.80 14.99 12.88
C VAL A 638 -6.84 14.10 13.54
N ALA A 639 -6.35 13.07 14.22
CA ALA A 639 -7.19 11.98 14.71
C ALA A 639 -6.88 11.60 16.16
N SER A 640 -7.93 11.23 16.90
CA SER A 640 -7.85 10.60 18.21
C SER A 640 -7.60 9.07 18.09
N PRO A 641 -7.29 8.37 19.20
CA PRO A 641 -7.00 6.93 19.18
C PRO A 641 -8.17 6.08 18.67
N THR A 642 -9.40 6.47 19.03
CA THR A 642 -10.64 5.78 18.65
C THR A 642 -10.89 5.77 17.14
N LEU A 643 -10.43 6.79 16.43
CA LEU A 643 -10.58 6.86 14.98
C LEU A 643 -9.46 6.13 14.24
N ALA A 644 -8.22 6.24 14.74
CA ALA A 644 -7.07 5.59 14.14
C ALA A 644 -7.20 4.06 14.11
N GLN A 645 -7.89 3.47 15.09
CA GLN A 645 -8.18 2.03 15.11
C GLN A 645 -9.33 1.62 14.16
N GLY A 646 -10.21 2.55 13.77
CA GLY A 646 -11.46 2.25 13.05
C GLY A 646 -11.49 2.64 11.58
N LEU A 647 -10.52 3.40 11.09
CA LEU A 647 -10.44 3.85 9.71
C LEU A 647 -9.05 3.58 9.13
N ASN A 648 -9.00 2.93 7.97
CA ASN A 648 -7.77 2.80 7.17
C ASN A 648 -7.41 4.17 6.57
N LEU A 649 -6.76 5.02 7.37
CA LEU A 649 -6.32 6.35 6.98
C LEU A 649 -4.98 6.24 6.24
N ASN A 650 -5.04 6.27 4.92
CA ASN A 650 -3.84 6.26 4.07
C ASN A 650 -3.08 7.59 4.22
N ALA A 651 -2.01 7.58 5.01
CA ALA A 651 -1.07 8.69 5.19
C ALA A 651 0.36 8.21 4.95
N ALA A 652 1.16 9.03 4.26
CA ALA A 652 2.58 8.76 4.02
C ALA A 652 3.47 9.24 5.19
N VAL A 653 2.89 9.99 6.13
CA VAL A 653 3.56 10.56 7.30
C VAL A 653 2.62 10.46 8.51
N LEU A 654 3.12 9.91 9.62
CA LEU A 654 2.44 9.86 10.90
C LEU A 654 3.23 10.71 11.90
N LEU A 655 2.61 11.78 12.41
CA LEU A 655 3.18 12.65 13.43
C LEU A 655 2.55 12.35 14.78
N ILE A 656 3.39 12.02 15.76
CA ILE A 656 2.97 11.76 17.14
C ILE A 656 3.55 12.88 18.02
N PRO A 657 2.75 13.93 18.34
CA PRO A 657 3.20 15.06 19.13
C PRO A 657 3.48 14.70 20.59
N ASN A 658 2.83 13.67 21.15
CA ASN A 658 2.98 13.29 22.55
C ASN A 658 2.91 11.78 22.72
N LEU A 659 3.79 11.21 23.55
CA LEU A 659 3.83 9.79 23.91
C LEU A 659 3.10 9.49 25.24
N TYR A 660 2.53 10.49 25.90
CA TYR A 660 1.81 10.34 27.16
C TYR A 660 0.30 10.40 26.95
N ARG A 661 -0.42 9.57 27.72
CA ARG A 661 -1.89 9.57 27.82
C ARG A 661 -2.25 9.63 29.29
N ALA A 662 -2.95 10.70 29.70
CA ALA A 662 -3.33 10.94 31.10
C ALA A 662 -2.15 10.83 32.10
N GLY A 663 -0.96 11.29 31.69
CA GLY A 663 0.27 11.26 32.50
C GLY A 663 1.06 9.95 32.44
N THR A 664 0.53 8.90 31.82
CA THR A 664 1.23 7.62 31.66
C THR A 664 1.86 7.51 30.27
N LEU A 665 3.09 7.00 30.19
CA LEU A 665 3.75 6.71 28.93
C LEU A 665 3.03 5.54 28.23
N ILE A 666 2.73 5.67 26.94
CA ILE A 666 2.12 4.60 26.16
C ILE A 666 3.08 3.41 26.01
N THR A 667 2.55 2.19 25.96
CA THR A 667 3.37 0.99 25.80
C THR A 667 3.92 0.88 24.37
N GLY A 668 5.00 0.11 24.20
CA GLY A 668 5.56 -0.17 22.88
C GLY A 668 4.57 -0.85 21.93
N GLU A 669 3.75 -1.76 22.45
CA GLU A 669 2.67 -2.42 21.69
C GLU A 669 1.62 -1.42 21.23
N GLU A 670 1.17 -0.52 22.12
CA GLU A 670 0.20 0.51 21.77
C GLU A 670 0.79 1.49 20.72
N PHE A 671 2.08 1.82 20.82
CA PHE A 671 2.79 2.61 19.81
C PHE A 671 2.88 1.89 18.46
N CYS A 672 3.22 0.61 18.44
CA CYS A 672 3.30 -0.21 17.22
C CYS A 672 1.93 -0.37 16.55
N GLN A 673 0.86 -0.59 17.34
CA GLN A 673 -0.51 -0.66 16.83
C GLN A 673 -0.91 0.66 16.15
N ARG A 674 -0.55 1.79 16.74
CA ARG A 674 -0.82 3.14 16.17
C ARG A 674 0.00 3.41 14.91
N CYS A 675 1.27 2.99 14.89
CA CYS A 675 2.08 3.03 13.68
C CYS A 675 1.51 2.13 12.57
N GLY A 676 0.83 1.04 12.93
CA GLY A 676 0.11 0.16 12.01
C GLY A 676 -1.18 0.75 11.42
N ALA A 677 -1.74 1.82 12.00
CA ALA A 677 -2.94 2.50 11.50
C ALA A 677 -2.68 3.40 10.27
N ALA A 678 -1.42 3.78 10.04
CA ALA A 678 -0.97 4.49 8.85
C ALA A 678 0.09 3.63 8.12
N PRO A 679 -0.30 2.50 7.52
CA PRO A 679 0.63 1.61 6.87
C PRO A 679 1.34 2.32 5.70
N GLY A 680 2.68 2.34 5.73
CA GLY A 680 3.51 3.06 4.76
C GLY A 680 3.91 4.47 5.19
N ALA A 681 3.45 4.94 6.34
CA ALA A 681 3.87 6.21 6.89
C ALA A 681 5.29 6.18 7.45
N HIS A 682 6.07 7.22 7.19
CA HIS A 682 7.19 7.56 8.07
C HIS A 682 6.63 8.06 9.40
N SER A 683 7.02 7.42 10.51
CA SER A 683 6.55 7.75 11.85
C SER A 683 7.53 8.72 12.52
N TRP A 684 7.05 9.90 12.89
CA TRP A 684 7.86 10.94 13.51
C TRP A 684 7.34 11.28 14.90
N ILE A 685 8.25 11.26 15.86
CA ILE A 685 7.99 11.66 17.23
C ILE A 685 8.47 13.09 17.39
N SER A 686 7.57 13.99 17.79
CA SER A 686 7.98 15.33 18.19
C SER A 686 8.47 15.29 19.64
N LYS A 687 9.76 15.55 19.88
CA LYS A 687 10.34 15.58 21.22
C LYS A 687 10.51 17.04 21.66
N ASP A 688 9.72 17.44 22.65
CA ASP A 688 10.00 18.57 23.54
C ASP A 688 9.54 18.20 24.97
N SER A 689 10.28 17.29 25.61
CA SER A 689 10.70 17.32 27.03
C SER A 689 11.86 16.34 27.21
#